data_AF-A0A414AD95-F1
#
_entry.id   AF-A0A414AD95-F1
#
_cell.length_a   1.000
_cell.length_b   1.000
_cell.length_c   1.000
_cell.angle_alpha   90.00
_cell.angle_beta   90.00
_cell.angle_gamma   90.00
#
_symmetry.space_group_name_H-M   'P 1'
#
loop_
_entity.id
_entity.type
_entity.pdbx_description
1 polymer ?
#
loop_
_entity_poly.entity_id
_entity_poly.type
_entity_poly.pdbx_seq_one_letter_code
_entity_poly.pdbx_strand_id
1 'polypeptide(L)'
;KNAGGESGEGTGSEGEGGETAGGESGEGTGNKGEGAEDPGVEGEENVNGETGGVAAGGAAAGDLADKEEKEKEFTITYTVNPEGAAEVEGETLIQEGEELSFTVKPVDGYVIQIVTANGYELAAEAEEDTEEDSGLAGMATYVVTDIEENLDIEVELLETEETVSDTAAFMAEIDGITISVEPLDGEFDASVKSLSAISIDDEDTSSVIKGKCAADGYGSVEVRVFDITLEDENGQPVQPGCNVKVSFSGLDIPESVSNERSVESDKINVFHLEDQENDLKVNDIKCDVNEGEGTVAFETSHFSVFAIAYPDGNEFGHRYVPTSYLSSTSTFEYRNNSEYIVIDTTNSTLNKVQGGYDLTVDAAIAEDAEGPLTFVLSDAFMEAMRKFGADDGVMPTYKFNLNLNLTNNSKIKYLYEANSLSVQTPESNVDTSFSGMDVTIKGFDGQIIDRTYGAYRVQNNAIKELFGKTKISFEDMLTIYDVLYEKGYDGDYPLTDYYKNYYHTDDLSTVFGNLSMESVGNNGTFDLSGTIDEVAAKYDGTYPYFDFANIFTSKSKLEARLYEVEPELGGLLYDTFYKELFGVTFGERTGYDTPLALFMDHDTSEWQSADASFADTLGDGLSSGESCDFTLGMFFHPRMGNAYQGYNCGYYAAITLVPENTTPPTPLVPENTTPPTPPTPPTPPT
;
A
#
# COMPACT_ATOMS: atom_id res chain seq x y z
N LYS A 1 -68.87 -46.84 17.00
CA LYS A 1 -68.15 -45.74 16.32
C LYS A 1 -66.90 -45.50 17.16
N ASN A 2 -65.85 -46.33 17.05
CA ASN A 2 -64.93 -46.56 15.91
C ASN A 2 -64.17 -45.27 15.57
N ALA A 3 -62.84 -45.23 15.43
CA ALA A 3 -61.73 -46.14 15.80
C ALA A 3 -60.44 -45.26 15.75
N GLY A 4 -59.40 -45.45 16.58
CA GLY A 4 -58.26 -46.35 16.32
C GLY A 4 -57.13 -45.63 15.53
N GLY A 5 -55.85 -45.69 15.90
CA GLY A 5 -55.19 -46.40 17.01
C GLY A 5 -53.73 -45.96 17.22
N GLU A 6 -53.03 -46.65 18.13
CA GLU A 6 -51.66 -46.40 18.58
C GLU A 6 -50.59 -47.19 17.79
N SER A 7 -49.33 -47.06 18.26
CA SER A 7 -48.16 -47.95 18.09
C SER A 7 -47.18 -47.64 16.93
N GLY A 8 -45.87 -47.86 17.10
CA GLY A 8 -45.22 -48.56 18.23
C GLY A 8 -43.73 -48.28 18.45
N GLU A 9 -43.24 -48.81 19.56
CA GLU A 9 -41.85 -48.80 20.02
C GLU A 9 -40.99 -49.90 19.37
N GLY A 10 -39.68 -49.80 19.56
CA GLY A 10 -38.75 -50.95 19.55
C GLY A 10 -37.81 -51.02 18.35
N THR A 11 -36.58 -51.52 18.48
CA THR A 11 -35.76 -51.92 19.66
C THR A 11 -34.29 -51.88 19.22
N GLY A 12 -33.34 -51.67 20.15
CA GLY A 12 -31.91 -51.73 19.81
C GLY A 12 -31.39 -53.16 19.60
N SER A 13 -30.17 -53.26 19.09
CA SER A 13 -29.33 -54.46 19.15
C SER A 13 -27.85 -54.08 19.21
N GLU A 14 -27.15 -54.62 20.20
CA GLU A 14 -25.69 -54.56 20.33
C GLU A 14 -25.00 -55.42 19.24
N GLY A 15 -23.72 -55.16 18.94
CA GLY A 15 -22.95 -55.94 17.98
C GLY A 15 -21.46 -55.60 18.04
N GLU A 16 -20.68 -56.51 18.62
CA GLU A 16 -19.25 -56.37 18.93
C GLU A 16 -18.32 -56.29 17.71
N GLY A 17 -17.19 -55.58 17.88
CA GLY A 17 -15.83 -56.14 17.75
C GLY A 17 -15.36 -56.81 16.46
N GLY A 18 -14.22 -56.35 15.94
CA GLY A 18 -13.48 -57.08 14.89
C GLY A 18 -12.23 -56.36 14.38
N GLU A 19 -11.10 -56.54 15.05
CA GLU A 19 -9.79 -56.35 14.41
C GLU A 19 -9.56 -57.44 13.35
N THR A 20 -8.77 -57.15 12.30
CA THR A 20 -7.70 -58.05 11.84
C THR A 20 -6.78 -57.38 10.82
N ALA A 21 -5.53 -57.83 10.79
CA ALA A 21 -4.51 -57.39 9.84
C ALA A 21 -4.08 -58.52 8.89
N GLY A 22 -3.54 -58.15 7.73
CA GLY A 22 -2.47 -58.89 7.03
C GLY A 22 -2.86 -59.95 5.97
N GLY A 23 -1.93 -60.15 5.01
CA GLY A 23 -1.91 -61.22 4.00
C GLY A 23 -2.46 -60.79 2.62
N GLU A 24 -1.72 -60.50 1.55
CA GLU A 24 -0.47 -61.01 0.93
C GLU A 24 -0.71 -61.96 -0.26
N SER A 25 -0.02 -61.69 -1.40
CA SER A 25 0.11 -62.49 -2.65
C SER A 25 -1.16 -62.67 -3.51
N GLY A 26 -1.09 -62.75 -4.85
CA GLY A 26 0.04 -62.62 -5.79
C GLY A 26 -0.39 -62.88 -7.26
N GLU A 27 0.53 -62.72 -8.22
CA GLU A 27 0.41 -63.00 -9.69
C GLU A 27 -0.55 -62.06 -10.50
N GLY A 28 -0.24 -61.58 -11.72
CA GLY A 28 1.00 -61.62 -12.51
C GLY A 28 0.78 -61.17 -13.99
N THR A 29 1.81 -60.59 -14.62
CA THR A 29 1.93 -60.20 -16.07
C THR A 29 1.06 -59.03 -16.58
N GLY A 30 1.55 -58.04 -17.36
CA GLY A 30 2.94 -57.61 -17.68
C GLY A 30 3.02 -56.61 -18.87
N ASN A 31 4.01 -55.69 -18.85
CA ASN A 31 4.60 -54.89 -19.96
C ASN A 31 3.67 -53.90 -20.76
N LYS A 32 4.10 -52.70 -21.23
CA LYS A 32 5.37 -51.92 -21.16
C LYS A 32 5.10 -50.45 -21.57
N GLY A 33 5.97 -49.50 -21.17
CA GLY A 33 6.03 -48.10 -21.64
C GLY A 33 6.02 -47.12 -20.45
N GLU A 34 7.17 -46.69 -19.92
CA GLU A 34 8.00 -45.55 -20.41
C GLU A 34 7.22 -44.21 -20.34
N GLY A 35 7.62 -43.21 -19.55
CA GLY A 35 8.75 -43.10 -18.62
C GLY A 35 9.04 -41.61 -18.38
N ALA A 36 9.04 -41.17 -17.12
CA ALA A 36 9.12 -39.75 -16.77
C ALA A 36 10.19 -39.48 -15.69
N GLU A 37 10.46 -38.18 -15.52
CA GLU A 37 11.07 -37.53 -14.37
C GLU A 37 12.61 -37.45 -14.23
N ASP A 38 12.95 -36.31 -13.61
CA ASP A 38 14.19 -35.72 -13.10
C ASP A 38 14.64 -36.48 -11.82
N PRO A 39 15.38 -35.93 -10.82
CA PRO A 39 16.31 -34.79 -10.72
C PRO A 39 17.67 -35.20 -10.07
N GLY A 40 18.47 -34.25 -9.57
CA GLY A 40 19.44 -34.55 -8.48
C GLY A 40 20.60 -33.58 -8.26
N VAL A 41 20.69 -33.02 -7.04
CA VAL A 41 21.68 -32.02 -6.59
C VAL A 41 22.75 -32.63 -5.66
N GLU A 42 23.99 -32.11 -5.78
CA GLU A 42 25.15 -32.07 -4.85
C GLU A 42 25.70 -33.31 -4.08
N GLY A 43 27.01 -33.27 -3.78
CA GLY A 43 27.62 -34.13 -2.73
C GLY A 43 29.08 -34.58 -2.94
N GLU A 44 30.04 -33.70 -2.61
CA GLU A 44 31.45 -33.91 -2.18
C GLU A 44 32.14 -35.31 -2.23
N GLU A 45 33.38 -35.39 -2.75
CA GLU A 45 34.63 -35.53 -1.94
C GLU A 45 35.92 -35.98 -2.71
N ASN A 46 37.01 -35.25 -2.45
CA ASN A 46 38.41 -35.67 -2.23
C ASN A 46 39.26 -36.56 -3.19
N VAL A 47 40.23 -35.88 -3.84
CA VAL A 47 41.69 -36.16 -4.01
C VAL A 47 42.24 -37.58 -4.40
N ASN A 48 42.99 -37.62 -5.53
CA ASN A 48 44.48 -37.75 -5.60
C ASN A 48 45.03 -38.72 -6.69
N GLY A 49 46.19 -38.42 -7.31
CA GLY A 49 47.13 -39.46 -7.80
C GLY A 49 47.52 -39.59 -9.30
N GLU A 50 48.27 -38.63 -9.85
CA GLU A 50 49.57 -38.77 -10.59
C GLU A 50 49.84 -39.72 -11.83
N THR A 51 50.75 -39.25 -12.72
CA THR A 51 51.53 -39.95 -13.81
C THR A 51 50.79 -40.37 -15.11
N GLY A 52 51.35 -40.39 -16.35
CA GLY A 52 52.65 -39.97 -16.94
C GLY A 52 53.34 -41.07 -17.81
N GLY A 53 53.84 -40.91 -19.05
CA GLY A 53 53.92 -39.79 -20.04
C GLY A 53 54.84 -40.12 -21.26
N VAL A 54 55.17 -39.11 -22.10
CA VAL A 54 56.27 -38.97 -23.13
C VAL A 54 56.39 -39.81 -24.45
N ALA A 55 57.01 -39.15 -25.46
CA ALA A 55 57.83 -39.63 -26.63
C ALA A 55 57.14 -39.91 -28.01
N ALA A 56 57.77 -39.69 -29.20
CA ALA A 56 58.95 -38.89 -29.64
C ALA A 56 59.16 -38.87 -31.19
N GLY A 57 59.90 -37.88 -31.73
CA GLY A 57 60.62 -37.89 -33.04
C GLY A 57 59.86 -37.45 -34.32
N GLY A 58 60.47 -36.90 -35.38
CA GLY A 58 61.85 -36.43 -35.63
C GLY A 58 62.20 -36.26 -37.15
N ALA A 59 63.24 -35.46 -37.48
CA ALA A 59 63.88 -35.26 -38.82
C ALA A 59 63.08 -34.48 -39.91
N ALA A 60 63.67 -33.80 -40.91
CA ALA A 60 65.02 -33.19 -41.06
C ALA A 60 65.08 -32.18 -42.25
N ALA A 61 65.79 -31.06 -42.02
CA ALA A 61 66.75 -30.33 -42.86
C ALA A 61 66.55 -30.11 -44.40
N GLY A 62 66.59 -28.83 -44.80
CA GLY A 62 67.33 -28.36 -45.98
C GLY A 62 66.56 -27.52 -47.01
N ASP A 63 66.72 -26.19 -47.00
CA ASP A 63 67.60 -25.52 -47.98
C ASP A 63 67.97 -24.09 -47.53
N LEU A 64 69.02 -23.50 -48.14
CA LEU A 64 69.42 -22.11 -47.91
C LEU A 64 68.88 -21.20 -49.03
N ALA A 65 68.12 -20.17 -48.65
CA ALA A 65 67.82 -19.01 -49.48
C ALA A 65 67.96 -17.74 -48.63
N ASP A 66 68.14 -16.60 -49.29
CA ASP A 66 68.67 -15.37 -48.69
C ASP A 66 67.87 -14.82 -47.49
N LYS A 67 68.61 -14.24 -46.53
CA LYS A 67 68.03 -13.38 -45.50
C LYS A 67 67.55 -12.07 -46.15
N GLU A 68 66.29 -12.03 -46.55
CA GLU A 68 65.48 -10.86 -46.22
C GLU A 68 65.12 -11.01 -44.75
N GLU A 69 65.54 -10.05 -43.91
CA GLU A 69 64.91 -9.87 -42.62
C GLU A 69 63.49 -9.41 -42.91
N LYS A 70 62.52 -10.30 -42.71
CA LYS A 70 61.13 -9.88 -42.62
C LYS A 70 61.07 -8.90 -41.45
N GLU A 71 60.73 -7.66 -41.77
CA GLU A 71 60.26 -6.68 -40.80
C GLU A 71 59.17 -7.36 -39.95
N LYS A 72 59.22 -7.17 -38.62
CA LYS A 72 58.23 -7.79 -37.76
C LYS A 72 56.94 -7.00 -37.89
N GLU A 73 55.87 -7.68 -38.26
CA GLU A 73 54.53 -7.12 -38.32
C GLU A 73 53.89 -7.23 -36.93
N PHE A 74 53.38 -6.10 -36.42
CA PHE A 74 52.71 -5.98 -35.13
C PHE A 74 51.22 -5.76 -35.32
N THR A 75 50.42 -6.30 -34.40
CA THR A 75 48.96 -6.11 -34.39
C THR A 75 48.58 -4.94 -33.50
N ILE A 76 47.63 -4.14 -33.97
CA ILE A 76 47.05 -3.01 -33.23
C ILE A 76 45.59 -3.37 -32.90
N THR A 77 45.22 -3.22 -31.64
CA THR A 77 43.85 -3.39 -31.13
C THR A 77 43.33 -2.02 -30.72
N TYR A 78 42.05 -1.74 -30.97
CA TYR A 78 41.37 -0.53 -30.51
C TYR A 78 40.20 -0.92 -29.62
N THR A 79 40.15 -0.34 -28.42
CA THR A 79 39.11 -0.54 -27.41
C THR A 79 38.51 0.82 -27.07
N VAL A 80 37.19 0.96 -27.17
CA VAL A 80 36.46 2.21 -26.89
C VAL A 80 35.57 2.00 -25.68
N ASN A 81 35.69 2.87 -24.68
CA ASN A 81 34.94 2.82 -23.43
C ASN A 81 34.15 4.15 -23.23
N PRO A 82 32.82 4.12 -23.10
CA PRO A 82 31.94 2.95 -23.25
C PRO A 82 31.87 2.43 -24.70
N GLU A 83 31.51 1.16 -24.87
CA GLU A 83 31.46 0.51 -26.19
C GLU A 83 30.46 1.22 -27.12
N GLY A 84 30.95 1.70 -28.26
CA GLY A 84 30.14 2.44 -29.25
C GLY A 84 30.15 3.96 -29.11
N ALA A 85 30.79 4.55 -28.09
CA ALA A 85 30.85 6.00 -27.89
C ALA A 85 31.75 6.76 -28.90
N ALA A 86 32.55 6.05 -29.70
CA ALA A 86 33.37 6.64 -30.76
C ALA A 86 33.65 5.65 -31.89
N GLU A 87 33.85 6.18 -33.10
CA GLU A 87 34.45 5.47 -34.23
C GLU A 87 35.97 5.77 -34.26
N VAL A 88 36.81 4.75 -34.46
CA VAL A 88 38.27 4.90 -34.56
C VAL A 88 38.73 4.49 -35.95
N GLU A 89 39.31 5.43 -36.69
CA GLU A 89 39.89 5.22 -38.01
C GLU A 89 41.42 5.09 -37.89
N GLY A 90 41.94 3.87 -38.02
CA GLY A 90 43.37 3.58 -37.94
C GLY A 90 43.73 2.22 -38.53
N GLU A 91 45.03 1.99 -38.76
CA GLU A 91 45.52 0.69 -39.23
C GLU A 91 45.49 -0.35 -38.10
N THR A 92 45.33 -1.64 -38.45
CA THR A 92 45.28 -2.77 -37.48
C THR A 92 46.51 -3.67 -37.53
N LEU A 93 47.41 -3.43 -38.48
CA LEU A 93 48.69 -4.10 -38.68
C LEU A 93 49.72 -3.06 -39.13
N ILE A 94 50.94 -3.11 -38.60
CA ILE A 94 52.04 -2.17 -38.91
C ILE A 94 53.40 -2.86 -38.85
N GLN A 95 54.40 -2.41 -39.62
CA GLN A 95 55.75 -2.97 -39.55
C GLN A 95 56.62 -2.33 -38.45
N GLU A 96 57.60 -3.08 -37.97
CA GLU A 96 58.58 -2.65 -36.97
C GLU A 96 59.31 -1.36 -37.38
N GLY A 97 59.11 -0.30 -36.58
CA GLY A 97 59.68 1.02 -36.81
C GLY A 97 58.90 1.94 -37.78
N GLU A 98 57.72 1.53 -38.27
CA GLU A 98 56.77 2.46 -38.90
C GLU A 98 56.01 3.29 -37.84
N GLU A 99 55.35 4.34 -38.30
CA GLU A 99 54.59 5.30 -37.48
C GLU A 99 53.09 5.04 -37.66
N LEU A 100 52.38 4.79 -36.56
CA LEU A 100 50.93 4.63 -36.58
C LEU A 100 50.29 6.01 -36.41
N SER A 101 49.40 6.37 -37.34
CA SER A 101 48.47 7.50 -37.19
C SER A 101 47.04 6.97 -37.19
N PHE A 102 46.23 7.39 -36.22
CA PHE A 102 44.82 7.03 -36.11
C PHE A 102 44.00 8.20 -35.59
N THR A 103 42.71 8.24 -35.93
CA THR A 103 41.80 9.33 -35.58
C THR A 103 40.58 8.81 -34.84
N VAL A 104 40.26 9.45 -33.71
CA VAL A 104 39.09 9.15 -32.88
C VAL A 104 37.99 10.17 -33.20
N LYS A 105 36.78 9.67 -33.48
CA LYS A 105 35.57 10.45 -33.71
C LYS A 105 34.51 10.07 -32.68
N PRO A 106 34.32 10.88 -31.62
CA PRO A 106 33.21 10.69 -30.68
C PRO A 106 31.87 10.71 -31.40
N VAL A 107 30.91 9.94 -30.88
CA VAL A 107 29.49 10.07 -31.20
C VAL A 107 28.93 11.29 -30.47
N ASP A 108 27.89 11.92 -31.03
CA ASP A 108 27.20 13.04 -30.39
C ASP A 108 26.80 12.68 -28.95
N GLY A 109 27.06 13.60 -28.01
CA GLY A 109 26.91 13.36 -26.57
C GLY A 109 28.13 12.81 -25.85
N TYR A 110 29.28 12.60 -26.53
CA TYR A 110 30.53 12.12 -25.92
C TYR A 110 31.74 13.01 -26.25
N VAL A 111 32.68 13.12 -25.30
CA VAL A 111 33.98 13.77 -25.48
C VAL A 111 35.12 12.86 -25.07
N ILE A 112 36.24 12.93 -25.80
CA ILE A 112 37.45 12.15 -25.49
C ILE A 112 38.02 12.64 -24.15
N GLN A 113 38.14 11.71 -23.19
CA GLN A 113 38.76 11.98 -21.89
C GLN A 113 40.26 11.68 -21.92
N ILE A 114 40.63 10.48 -22.40
CA ILE A 114 42.01 10.02 -22.49
C ILE A 114 42.14 8.96 -23.59
N VAL A 115 43.28 8.94 -24.26
CA VAL A 115 43.69 7.88 -25.19
C VAL A 115 45.03 7.35 -24.73
N THR A 116 45.19 6.03 -24.68
CA THR A 116 46.47 5.39 -24.31
C THR A 116 46.92 4.36 -25.34
N ALA A 117 48.22 4.08 -25.39
CA ALA A 117 48.80 2.94 -26.09
C ALA A 117 49.60 2.09 -25.09
N ASN A 118 49.26 0.80 -24.95
CA ASN A 118 49.82 -0.10 -23.93
C ASN A 118 49.79 0.49 -22.50
N GLY A 119 48.76 1.29 -22.18
CA GLY A 119 48.60 1.99 -20.91
C GLY A 119 49.40 3.29 -20.74
N TYR A 120 50.04 3.82 -21.80
CA TYR A 120 50.69 5.13 -21.80
C TYR A 120 49.85 6.18 -22.54
N GLU A 121 49.52 7.27 -21.86
CA GLU A 121 48.73 8.39 -22.40
C GLU A 121 49.37 9.02 -23.64
N LEU A 122 48.56 9.20 -24.70
CA LEU A 122 48.93 9.84 -25.95
C LEU A 122 48.42 11.29 -25.99
N ALA A 123 49.24 12.19 -26.52
CA ALA A 123 48.81 13.55 -26.85
C ALA A 123 48.19 13.57 -28.25
N ALA A 124 47.09 14.31 -28.42
CA ALA A 124 46.54 14.60 -29.73
C ALA A 124 47.51 15.47 -30.55
N GLU A 125 47.61 15.19 -31.85
CA GLU A 125 48.33 16.04 -32.79
C GLU A 125 47.52 17.31 -33.08
N ALA A 126 48.21 18.45 -33.16
CA ALA A 126 47.55 19.75 -33.31
C ALA A 126 47.23 20.04 -34.79
N GLU A 127 45.94 20.06 -35.14
CA GLU A 127 45.43 20.58 -36.42
C GLU A 127 45.82 22.07 -36.60
N GLU A 128 46.25 22.46 -37.81
CA GLU A 128 46.48 23.89 -38.14
C GLU A 128 45.14 24.60 -38.38
N ASP A 129 44.82 25.59 -37.53
CA ASP A 129 43.73 26.58 -37.62
C ASP A 129 42.77 26.48 -38.84
N THR A 130 41.58 25.92 -38.62
CA THR A 130 40.37 26.33 -39.35
C THR A 130 39.36 26.93 -38.38
N GLU A 131 39.43 28.24 -38.16
CA GLU A 131 38.32 28.99 -37.56
C GLU A 131 37.12 29.00 -38.51
N GLU A 132 36.06 28.26 -38.20
CA GLU A 132 34.69 28.76 -38.33
C GLU A 132 33.71 27.95 -37.44
N ASP A 133 32.92 28.71 -36.70
CA ASP A 133 31.90 28.36 -35.70
C ASP A 133 30.86 27.31 -36.15
N SER A 134 30.98 26.06 -35.65
CA SER A 134 29.84 25.13 -35.50
C SER A 134 30.15 23.91 -34.60
N GLY A 135 29.91 24.03 -33.28
CA GLY A 135 29.41 22.97 -32.37
C GLY A 135 30.13 21.60 -32.20
N LEU A 136 31.15 21.23 -32.98
CA LEU A 136 31.73 19.88 -32.99
C LEU A 136 33.13 19.83 -32.38
N ALA A 137 33.21 19.99 -31.05
CA ALA A 137 34.44 19.74 -30.30
C ALA A 137 34.52 18.25 -29.93
N GLY A 138 35.36 17.46 -30.62
CA GLY A 138 35.53 16.06 -30.26
C GLY A 138 36.52 15.22 -31.09
N MET A 139 36.66 15.48 -32.40
CA MET A 139 37.56 14.69 -33.26
C MET A 139 39.04 15.01 -33.00
N ALA A 140 39.86 13.98 -32.81
CA ALA A 140 41.30 14.14 -32.56
C ALA A 140 42.14 13.01 -33.19
N THR A 141 43.30 13.37 -33.76
CA THR A 141 44.26 12.43 -34.36
C THR A 141 45.43 12.21 -33.42
N TYR A 142 45.92 10.97 -33.36
CA TYR A 142 46.99 10.52 -32.47
C TYR A 142 48.06 9.78 -33.27
N VAL A 143 49.32 9.92 -32.85
CA VAL A 143 50.48 9.34 -33.52
C VAL A 143 51.33 8.55 -32.52
N VAL A 144 51.73 7.33 -32.89
CA VAL A 144 52.64 6.46 -32.12
C VAL A 144 53.86 6.12 -32.99
N THR A 145 55.05 6.52 -32.52
CA THR A 145 56.33 6.27 -33.21
C THR A 145 57.09 5.09 -32.58
N ASP A 146 58.14 4.63 -33.27
CA ASP A 146 59.12 3.65 -32.75
C ASP A 146 58.50 2.33 -32.26
N ILE A 147 57.57 1.77 -33.05
CA ILE A 147 56.79 0.58 -32.68
C ILE A 147 57.65 -0.70 -32.75
N GLU A 148 57.95 -1.27 -31.58
CA GLU A 148 58.72 -2.52 -31.40
C GLU A 148 57.89 -3.71 -30.84
N GLU A 149 56.59 -3.51 -30.59
CA GLU A 149 55.66 -4.53 -30.07
C GLU A 149 54.21 -4.31 -30.55
N ASN A 150 53.32 -5.27 -30.24
CA ASN A 150 51.87 -5.10 -30.47
C ASN A 150 51.33 -3.93 -29.63
N LEU A 151 50.36 -3.20 -30.18
CA LEU A 151 49.72 -2.07 -29.51
C LEU A 151 48.28 -2.41 -29.13
N ASP A 152 47.92 -2.05 -27.90
CA ASP A 152 46.56 -2.00 -27.39
C ASP A 152 46.21 -0.53 -27.15
N ILE A 153 45.29 0.00 -27.95
CA ILE A 153 44.86 1.39 -27.92
C ILE A 153 43.53 1.46 -27.16
N GLU A 154 43.55 2.11 -26.00
CA GLU A 154 42.35 2.34 -25.19
C GLU A 154 41.90 3.80 -25.32
N VAL A 155 40.65 4.01 -25.71
CA VAL A 155 40.00 5.32 -25.81
C VAL A 155 38.90 5.38 -24.75
N GLU A 156 39.08 6.22 -23.73
CA GLU A 156 38.03 6.51 -22.75
C GLU A 156 37.34 7.83 -23.11
N LEU A 157 36.00 7.80 -23.15
CA LEU A 157 35.15 8.96 -23.37
C LEU A 157 34.27 9.20 -22.15
N LEU A 158 33.97 10.47 -21.90
CA LEU A 158 32.91 10.88 -20.99
C LEU A 158 31.69 11.27 -21.80
N GLU A 159 30.52 10.84 -21.34
CA GLU A 159 29.24 11.38 -21.77
C GLU A 159 29.18 12.86 -21.33
N THR A 160 28.89 13.75 -22.25
CA THR A 160 28.62 15.16 -21.93
C THR A 160 27.18 15.28 -21.48
N GLU A 161 26.97 15.68 -20.23
CA GLU A 161 25.68 16.23 -19.84
C GLU A 161 25.33 17.39 -20.79
N GLU A 162 24.11 17.39 -21.35
CA GLU A 162 23.62 18.52 -22.12
C GLU A 162 23.74 19.78 -21.26
N THR A 163 24.57 20.73 -21.69
CA THR A 163 24.49 22.08 -21.15
C THR A 163 23.20 22.70 -21.65
N VAL A 164 22.10 22.46 -20.91
CA VAL A 164 20.83 23.14 -21.09
C VAL A 164 21.13 24.63 -21.20
N SER A 165 20.78 25.23 -22.34
CA SER A 165 20.90 26.67 -22.51
C SER A 165 20.06 27.33 -21.43
N ASP A 166 20.71 28.08 -20.55
CA ASP A 166 20.15 28.75 -19.36
C ASP A 166 19.20 29.89 -19.79
N THR A 167 18.08 29.48 -20.41
CA THR A 167 17.07 30.31 -21.05
C THR A 167 15.88 30.26 -20.13
N ALA A 168 15.75 31.28 -19.28
CA ALA A 168 14.87 31.22 -18.11
C ALA A 168 13.44 30.80 -18.47
N ALA A 169 13.11 29.55 -18.14
CA ALA A 169 11.76 29.02 -18.27
C ALA A 169 10.81 29.80 -17.38
N PHE A 170 9.59 30.06 -17.86
CA PHE A 170 8.50 30.39 -16.95
C PHE A 170 7.89 29.08 -16.43
N MET A 171 7.60 29.04 -15.13
CA MET A 171 7.07 27.85 -14.47
C MET A 171 5.78 28.18 -13.70
N ALA A 172 4.86 27.23 -13.67
CA ALA A 172 3.66 27.24 -12.84
C ALA A 172 3.43 25.85 -12.25
N GLU A 173 3.08 25.77 -10.97
CA GLU A 173 2.67 24.53 -10.30
C GLU A 173 1.15 24.50 -10.17
N ILE A 174 0.52 23.40 -10.59
CA ILE A 174 -0.92 23.17 -10.49
C ILE A 174 -1.17 21.67 -10.24
N ASP A 175 -1.95 21.34 -9.22
CA ASP A 175 -2.35 19.97 -8.86
C ASP A 175 -1.18 18.96 -8.77
N GLY A 176 -0.03 19.41 -8.25
CA GLY A 176 1.21 18.60 -8.11
C GLY A 176 2.08 18.55 -9.37
N ILE A 177 1.56 18.99 -10.51
CA ILE A 177 2.25 19.02 -11.80
C ILE A 177 2.97 20.37 -11.96
N THR A 178 4.23 20.32 -12.37
CA THR A 178 4.99 21.49 -12.79
C THR A 178 4.87 21.66 -14.30
N ILE A 179 4.44 22.84 -14.75
CA ILE A 179 4.37 23.24 -16.15
C ILE A 179 5.51 24.22 -16.40
N SER A 180 6.46 23.88 -17.28
CA SER A 180 7.49 24.80 -17.78
C SER A 180 7.17 25.25 -19.20
N VAL A 181 7.53 26.49 -19.52
CA VAL A 181 7.53 27.04 -20.88
C VAL A 181 8.90 27.66 -21.16
N GLU A 182 9.53 27.20 -22.24
CA GLU A 182 10.87 27.57 -22.68
C GLU A 182 10.84 28.02 -24.16
N PRO A 183 11.57 29.06 -24.57
CA PRO A 183 11.63 29.47 -25.96
C PRO A 183 12.58 28.56 -26.74
N LEU A 184 12.12 28.03 -27.87
CA LEU A 184 12.92 27.17 -28.76
C LEU A 184 13.72 28.03 -29.76
N ASP A 185 13.05 29.00 -30.37
CA ASP A 185 13.61 29.86 -31.43
C ASP A 185 13.79 31.30 -30.93
N GLY A 186 14.71 31.52 -29.99
CA GLY A 186 15.14 32.86 -29.53
C GLY A 186 14.77 33.18 -28.08
N GLU A 187 14.31 34.41 -27.83
CA GLU A 187 13.85 34.88 -26.51
C GLU A 187 12.33 35.12 -26.55
N PHE A 188 11.67 35.06 -25.38
CA PHE A 188 10.28 35.51 -25.25
C PHE A 188 10.11 36.99 -25.64
N ASP A 189 8.93 37.37 -26.13
CA ASP A 189 8.58 38.78 -26.27
C ASP A 189 8.74 39.51 -24.92
N ALA A 190 9.33 40.71 -24.96
CA ALA A 190 9.62 41.50 -23.76
C ALA A 190 8.38 41.87 -22.93
N SER A 191 7.16 41.68 -23.46
CA SER A 191 5.91 41.78 -22.70
C SER A 191 5.66 40.64 -21.72
N VAL A 192 6.17 39.42 -21.97
CA VAL A 192 5.94 38.24 -21.10
C VAL A 192 6.62 38.42 -19.73
N LYS A 193 5.89 38.16 -18.64
CA LYS A 193 6.34 38.37 -17.24
C LYS A 193 6.04 37.21 -16.31
N SER A 194 5.01 36.42 -16.59
CA SER A 194 4.62 35.25 -15.82
C SER A 194 3.96 34.19 -16.70
N LEU A 195 3.90 32.97 -16.18
CA LEU A 195 3.06 31.88 -16.66
C LEU A 195 1.98 31.65 -15.60
N SER A 196 0.74 31.46 -16.04
CA SER A 196 -0.36 30.96 -15.20
C SER A 196 -0.96 29.72 -15.85
N ALA A 197 -1.47 28.83 -14.99
CA ALA A 197 -2.14 27.61 -15.39
C ALA A 197 -3.37 27.38 -14.50
N ILE A 198 -4.45 26.88 -15.09
CA ILE A 198 -5.70 26.52 -14.40
C ILE A 198 -6.11 25.14 -14.87
N SER A 199 -6.29 24.20 -13.94
CA SER A 199 -6.90 22.91 -14.26
C SER A 199 -8.40 23.06 -14.53
N ILE A 200 -8.87 22.39 -15.59
CA ILE A 200 -10.27 22.34 -15.98
C ILE A 200 -10.81 20.94 -15.70
N ASP A 201 -11.61 20.83 -14.64
CA ASP A 201 -12.39 19.63 -14.35
C ASP A 201 -13.79 19.78 -14.97
N ASP A 202 -13.93 19.29 -16.21
CA ASP A 202 -15.18 19.27 -16.96
C ASP A 202 -15.43 17.86 -17.55
N GLU A 203 -16.52 17.23 -17.09
CA GLU A 203 -16.87 15.85 -17.41
C GLU A 203 -17.24 15.67 -18.90
N ASP A 204 -17.90 16.67 -19.49
CA ASP A 204 -18.28 16.67 -20.91
C ASP A 204 -17.03 16.75 -21.81
N THR A 205 -16.12 17.68 -21.53
CA THR A 205 -14.81 17.81 -22.22
C THR A 205 -13.98 16.54 -22.09
N SER A 206 -13.86 16.00 -20.88
CA SER A 206 -13.14 14.76 -20.60
C SER A 206 -13.73 13.56 -21.36
N SER A 207 -15.06 13.49 -21.47
CA SER A 207 -15.77 12.44 -22.21
C SER A 207 -15.55 12.52 -23.72
N VAL A 208 -15.49 13.74 -24.29
CA VAL A 208 -15.17 13.95 -25.71
C VAL A 208 -13.75 13.48 -26.02
N ILE A 209 -12.77 13.81 -25.17
CA ILE A 209 -11.37 13.41 -25.34
C ILE A 209 -11.20 11.90 -25.19
N LYS A 210 -11.78 11.28 -24.14
CA LYS A 210 -11.80 9.81 -23.97
C LYS A 210 -12.44 9.12 -25.17
N GLY A 211 -13.50 9.70 -25.75
CA GLY A 211 -14.15 9.21 -26.97
C GLY A 211 -13.26 9.29 -28.22
N LYS A 212 -12.43 10.34 -28.36
CA LYS A 212 -11.41 10.46 -29.43
C LYS A 212 -10.34 9.38 -29.27
N CYS A 213 -9.75 9.24 -28.08
CA CYS A 213 -8.74 8.21 -27.80
C CYS A 213 -9.26 6.79 -28.12
N ALA A 214 -10.46 6.45 -27.67
CA ALA A 214 -11.08 5.16 -27.95
C ALA A 214 -11.37 4.94 -29.46
N ALA A 215 -11.66 5.99 -30.22
CA ALA A 215 -11.89 5.91 -31.66
C ALA A 215 -10.60 5.67 -32.46
N ASP A 216 -9.46 6.20 -31.98
CA ASP A 216 -8.14 6.00 -32.57
C ASP A 216 -7.49 4.67 -32.15
N GLY A 217 -8.09 3.96 -31.18
CA GLY A 217 -7.67 2.63 -30.75
C GLY A 217 -6.81 2.60 -29.48
N TYR A 218 -6.65 3.74 -28.80
CA TYR A 218 -6.12 3.78 -27.44
C TYR A 218 -7.13 3.15 -26.47
N GLY A 219 -6.64 2.52 -25.41
CA GLY A 219 -7.48 1.90 -24.38
C GLY A 219 -8.15 2.92 -23.46
N SER A 220 -8.32 2.55 -22.19
CA SER A 220 -8.78 3.50 -21.18
C SER A 220 -7.67 4.51 -20.90
N VAL A 221 -7.98 5.80 -21.02
CA VAL A 221 -7.04 6.91 -20.78
C VAL A 221 -7.51 7.79 -19.63
N GLU A 222 -6.54 8.31 -18.87
CA GLU A 222 -6.78 9.39 -17.93
C GLU A 222 -6.59 10.70 -18.69
N VAL A 223 -7.40 11.71 -18.39
CA VAL A 223 -7.37 13.00 -19.07
C VAL A 223 -7.18 14.09 -18.03
N ARG A 224 -6.18 14.95 -18.24
CA ARG A 224 -5.98 16.19 -17.49
C ARG A 224 -6.07 17.35 -18.47
N VAL A 225 -6.77 18.42 -18.12
CA VAL A 225 -7.00 19.58 -18.99
C VAL A 225 -6.52 20.85 -18.28
N PHE A 226 -5.74 21.67 -18.98
CA PHE A 226 -5.11 22.88 -18.47
C PHE A 226 -5.35 24.06 -19.41
N ASP A 227 -5.89 25.16 -18.90
CA ASP A 227 -5.77 26.48 -19.54
C ASP A 227 -4.40 27.05 -19.17
N ILE A 228 -3.52 27.22 -20.16
CA ILE A 228 -2.15 27.68 -19.96
C ILE A 228 -2.01 29.06 -20.61
N THR A 229 -1.62 30.07 -19.84
CA THR A 229 -1.55 31.47 -20.29
C THR A 229 -0.21 32.10 -19.93
N LEU A 230 0.46 32.71 -20.92
CA LEU A 230 1.55 33.65 -20.69
C LEU A 230 0.98 35.06 -20.44
N GLU A 231 1.53 35.77 -19.47
CA GLU A 231 0.97 37.02 -18.95
C GLU A 231 1.93 38.21 -19.03
N ASP A 232 1.36 39.42 -19.19
CA ASP A 232 2.07 40.69 -19.05
C ASP A 232 2.19 41.17 -17.59
N GLU A 233 2.79 42.35 -17.38
CA GLU A 233 2.93 42.97 -16.04
C GLU A 233 1.60 43.28 -15.32
N ASN A 234 0.46 43.14 -16.01
CA ASN A 234 -0.88 43.38 -15.50
C ASN A 234 -1.71 42.08 -15.38
N GLY A 235 -1.12 40.90 -15.64
CA GLY A 235 -1.83 39.63 -15.67
C GLY A 235 -2.78 39.53 -16.88
N GLN A 236 -2.42 40.09 -18.03
CA GLN A 236 -3.19 39.97 -19.27
C GLN A 236 -2.53 39.00 -20.25
N PRO A 237 -3.32 38.17 -20.97
CA PRO A 237 -2.78 37.15 -21.86
C PRO A 237 -2.00 37.75 -23.03
N VAL A 238 -0.77 37.27 -23.21
CA VAL A 238 0.14 37.62 -24.30
C VAL A 238 0.64 36.36 -25.02
N GLN A 239 1.08 36.53 -26.26
CA GLN A 239 1.65 35.43 -27.06
C GLN A 239 3.18 35.45 -26.94
N PRO A 240 3.86 34.29 -27.03
CA PRO A 240 5.30 34.16 -26.72
C PRO A 240 6.21 34.93 -27.69
N GLY A 241 5.75 35.18 -28.92
CA GLY A 241 6.54 35.85 -29.98
C GLY A 241 7.48 34.93 -30.76
N CYS A 242 7.76 33.73 -30.22
CA CYS A 242 8.57 32.66 -30.79
C CYS A 242 7.85 31.31 -30.67
N ASN A 243 8.42 30.24 -31.25
CA ASN A 243 8.04 28.88 -30.89
C ASN A 243 8.56 28.57 -29.47
N VAL A 244 7.77 27.83 -28.70
CA VAL A 244 8.10 27.43 -27.33
C VAL A 244 7.92 25.93 -27.14
N LYS A 245 8.75 25.35 -26.28
CA LYS A 245 8.56 24.04 -25.68
C LYS A 245 7.73 24.23 -24.42
N VAL A 246 6.61 23.51 -24.32
CA VAL A 246 5.82 23.39 -23.09
C VAL A 246 6.08 22.01 -22.54
N SER A 247 6.51 21.90 -21.28
CA SER A 247 6.79 20.63 -20.62
C SER A 247 5.94 20.49 -19.36
N PHE A 248 5.38 19.31 -19.16
CA PHE A 248 4.74 18.89 -17.91
C PHE A 248 5.66 17.90 -17.21
N SER A 249 5.86 18.07 -15.90
CA SER A 249 6.58 17.11 -15.03
C SER A 249 5.84 16.91 -13.71
N GLY A 250 6.05 15.75 -13.07
CA GLY A 250 5.22 15.34 -11.93
C GLY A 250 3.82 14.88 -12.34
N LEU A 251 3.67 14.38 -13.58
CA LEU A 251 2.50 13.59 -13.96
C LEU A 251 2.62 12.19 -13.34
N ASP A 252 1.52 11.67 -12.80
CA ASP A 252 1.41 10.28 -12.34
C ASP A 252 1.34 9.29 -13.53
N ILE A 253 2.31 9.39 -14.45
CA ILE A 253 2.52 8.40 -15.50
C ILE A 253 3.01 7.14 -14.79
N PRO A 254 2.34 5.98 -14.94
CA PRO A 254 2.78 4.77 -14.28
C PRO A 254 4.18 4.39 -14.76
N GLU A 255 5.18 4.45 -13.87
CA GLU A 255 6.44 3.77 -14.11
C GLU A 255 6.13 2.30 -14.40
N SER A 256 6.74 1.75 -15.44
CA SER A 256 6.55 0.33 -15.77
C SER A 256 7.01 -0.52 -14.59
N VAL A 257 6.07 -1.15 -13.88
CA VAL A 257 6.38 -2.18 -12.87
C VAL A 257 7.26 -3.21 -13.56
N SER A 258 8.51 -3.32 -13.11
CA SER A 258 9.62 -3.82 -13.93
C SER A 258 9.51 -5.32 -14.22
N ASN A 259 8.76 -5.68 -15.26
CA ASN A 259 8.70 -7.02 -15.88
C ASN A 259 8.16 -6.93 -17.32
N GLU A 260 9.07 -6.77 -18.29
CA GLU A 260 8.84 -6.92 -19.74
C GLU A 260 7.53 -6.34 -20.34
N ARG A 261 7.30 -5.03 -20.16
CA ARG A 261 6.69 -4.13 -21.17
C ARG A 261 6.82 -2.68 -20.72
N SER A 262 7.53 -1.87 -21.51
CA SER A 262 7.44 -0.41 -21.43
C SER A 262 5.98 0.03 -21.55
N VAL A 263 5.62 1.14 -20.91
CA VAL A 263 4.48 1.92 -21.39
C VAL A 263 4.90 2.39 -22.78
N GLU A 264 4.28 1.88 -23.85
CA GLU A 264 4.62 2.33 -25.20
C GLU A 264 4.39 3.85 -25.26
N SER A 265 5.47 4.63 -25.39
CA SER A 265 5.46 6.11 -25.44
C SER A 265 4.49 6.64 -26.51
N ASP A 266 4.26 5.83 -27.55
CA ASP A 266 3.23 5.95 -28.60
C ASP A 266 1.78 6.10 -28.08
N LYS A 267 1.51 5.89 -26.78
CA LYS A 267 0.15 5.95 -26.18
C LYS A 267 -0.14 7.21 -25.35
N ILE A 268 0.85 8.06 -25.09
CA ILE A 268 0.62 9.37 -24.46
C ILE A 268 0.37 10.40 -25.57
N ASN A 269 -0.68 11.19 -25.41
CA ASN A 269 -1.14 12.16 -26.40
C ASN A 269 -1.37 13.53 -25.75
N VAL A 270 -0.98 14.59 -26.43
CA VAL A 270 -1.38 15.97 -26.10
C VAL A 270 -2.38 16.44 -27.14
N PHE A 271 -3.41 17.16 -26.70
CA PHE A 271 -4.44 17.75 -27.54
C PHE A 271 -4.55 19.26 -27.32
N HIS A 272 -4.77 20.00 -28.41
CA HIS A 272 -5.21 21.39 -28.37
C HIS A 272 -6.74 21.44 -28.46
N LEU A 273 -7.37 22.13 -27.51
CA LEU A 273 -8.82 22.31 -27.45
C LEU A 273 -9.24 23.67 -28.01
N GLU A 274 -9.93 23.66 -29.16
CA GLU A 274 -10.56 24.88 -29.72
C GLU A 274 -12.05 24.91 -29.36
N ASP A 275 -12.44 25.86 -28.50
CA ASP A 275 -13.85 26.16 -28.28
C ASP A 275 -14.48 26.82 -29.52
N GLN A 276 -15.65 26.32 -29.92
CA GLN A 276 -16.54 26.91 -30.90
C GLN A 276 -17.93 26.92 -30.27
N GLU A 277 -18.71 28.00 -30.47
CA GLU A 277 -20.02 28.30 -29.81
C GLU A 277 -21.02 27.14 -29.60
N ASN A 278 -20.89 25.97 -30.25
CA ASN A 278 -21.72 24.77 -30.02
C ASN A 278 -20.98 23.41 -30.19
N ASP A 279 -19.66 23.33 -30.35
CA ASP A 279 -18.95 22.06 -30.63
C ASP A 279 -17.45 22.13 -30.29
N LEU A 280 -16.98 21.27 -29.36
CA LEU A 280 -15.58 21.23 -28.93
C LEU A 280 -14.71 20.51 -29.98
N LYS A 281 -13.67 21.17 -30.48
CA LYS A 281 -12.67 20.50 -31.34
C LYS A 281 -11.45 20.07 -30.53
N VAL A 282 -11.12 18.80 -30.65
CA VAL A 282 -9.92 18.17 -30.11
C VAL A 282 -8.95 17.94 -31.26
N ASN A 283 -7.80 18.62 -31.25
CA ASN A 283 -6.76 18.47 -32.28
C ASN A 283 -5.51 17.80 -31.69
N ASP A 284 -5.02 16.74 -32.31
CA ASP A 284 -3.79 16.04 -31.92
C ASP A 284 -2.55 16.95 -32.03
N ILE A 285 -1.72 16.99 -30.97
CA ILE A 285 -0.39 17.59 -30.97
C ILE A 285 0.64 16.46 -30.84
N LYS A 286 1.73 16.54 -31.63
CA LYS A 286 2.90 15.68 -31.40
C LYS A 286 3.61 16.13 -30.12
N CYS A 287 3.69 15.23 -29.15
CA CYS A 287 4.53 15.36 -27.97
C CYS A 287 5.73 14.41 -28.03
N ASP A 288 6.74 14.72 -27.23
CA ASP A 288 7.86 13.86 -26.89
C ASP A 288 7.76 13.52 -25.40
N VAL A 289 8.09 12.27 -25.03
CA VAL A 289 7.88 11.73 -23.67
C VAL A 289 9.21 11.25 -23.12
N ASN A 290 9.56 11.64 -21.88
CA ASN A 290 10.64 11.00 -21.13
C ASN A 290 10.05 10.10 -20.04
N GLU A 291 9.99 8.80 -20.32
CA GLU A 291 9.45 7.77 -19.42
C GLU A 291 10.20 7.71 -18.07
N GLY A 292 11.51 8.01 -18.05
CA GLY A 292 12.34 7.93 -16.83
C GLY A 292 12.26 9.15 -15.91
N GLU A 293 11.62 10.24 -16.34
CA GLU A 293 11.43 11.46 -15.54
C GLU A 293 9.95 11.83 -15.35
N GLY A 294 9.03 11.03 -15.92
CA GLY A 294 7.60 11.33 -15.91
C GLY A 294 7.24 12.63 -16.63
N THR A 295 7.98 13.00 -17.68
CA THR A 295 7.79 14.29 -18.39
C THR A 295 7.20 14.12 -19.79
N VAL A 296 6.32 15.07 -20.15
CA VAL A 296 5.68 15.16 -21.47
C VAL A 296 5.90 16.57 -22.00
N ALA A 297 6.55 16.69 -23.15
CA ALA A 297 6.84 17.97 -23.77
C ALA A 297 6.21 18.09 -25.16
N PHE A 298 5.83 19.30 -25.57
CA PHE A 298 5.33 19.57 -26.92
C PHE A 298 5.69 20.98 -27.38
N GLU A 299 5.71 21.20 -28.69
CA GLU A 299 5.98 22.51 -29.28
C GLU A 299 4.67 23.26 -29.59
N THR A 300 4.61 24.55 -29.28
CA THR A 300 3.54 25.44 -29.75
C THR A 300 4.05 26.86 -30.02
N SER A 301 3.23 27.65 -30.72
CA SER A 301 3.40 29.09 -30.93
C SER A 301 2.22 29.90 -30.40
N HIS A 302 1.21 29.23 -29.85
CA HIS A 302 -0.06 29.80 -29.40
C HIS A 302 -0.48 29.17 -28.08
N PHE A 303 -0.94 30.00 -27.14
CA PHE A 303 -1.45 29.57 -25.83
C PHE A 303 -2.98 29.60 -25.75
N SER A 304 -3.53 28.60 -25.07
CA SER A 304 -4.93 28.17 -25.08
C SER A 304 -5.10 26.99 -24.11
N VAL A 305 -6.26 26.31 -24.16
CA VAL A 305 -6.50 25.08 -23.40
C VAL A 305 -5.85 23.87 -24.08
N PHE A 306 -5.09 23.11 -23.30
CA PHE A 306 -4.47 21.85 -23.70
C PHE A 306 -4.98 20.71 -22.83
N ALA A 307 -5.08 19.51 -23.40
CA ALA A 307 -5.35 18.30 -22.64
C ALA A 307 -4.22 17.29 -22.83
N ILE A 308 -3.84 16.59 -21.77
CA ILE A 308 -2.97 15.42 -21.84
C ILE A 308 -3.87 14.21 -21.62
N ALA A 309 -3.79 13.23 -22.52
CA ALA A 309 -4.31 11.90 -22.29
C ALA A 309 -3.15 10.89 -22.27
N TYR A 310 -3.00 10.22 -21.14
CA TYR A 310 -2.02 9.14 -20.98
C TYR A 310 -2.77 7.83 -20.69
N PRO A 311 -2.14 6.66 -20.89
CA PRO A 311 -2.70 5.40 -20.43
C PRO A 311 -3.00 5.54 -18.94
N ASP A 312 -4.28 5.51 -18.60
CA ASP A 312 -4.68 5.27 -17.21
C ASP A 312 -4.09 3.89 -16.89
N GLY A 313 -3.33 3.80 -15.78
CA GLY A 313 -2.35 2.73 -15.48
C GLY A 313 -2.87 1.30 -15.29
N ASN A 314 -4.03 1.03 -15.87
CA ASN A 314 -4.85 -0.15 -15.73
C ASN A 314 -5.18 -0.79 -17.09
N GLU A 315 -4.36 -0.58 -18.14
CA GLU A 315 -4.36 -1.48 -19.32
C GLU A 315 -3.95 -2.92 -18.93
N PHE A 316 -3.35 -3.12 -17.75
CA PHE A 316 -3.40 -4.37 -17.01
C PHE A 316 -4.18 -4.10 -15.71
N GLY A 317 -5.44 -4.52 -15.70
CA GLY A 317 -6.46 -3.94 -14.84
C GLY A 317 -6.30 -4.28 -13.36
N HIS A 318 -6.28 -3.23 -12.52
CA HIS A 318 -6.39 -3.29 -11.06
C HIS A 318 -7.06 -2.03 -10.47
N ARG A 319 -8.21 -1.61 -11.02
CA ARG A 319 -8.92 -0.38 -10.56
C ARG A 319 -9.81 -0.62 -9.35
N TYR A 320 -9.22 -0.52 -8.16
CA TYR A 320 -9.80 0.22 -7.04
C TYR A 320 -8.72 0.55 -6.01
N VAL A 321 -8.17 1.76 -6.11
CA VAL A 321 -7.37 2.39 -5.04
C VAL A 321 -8.29 3.40 -4.36
N PRO A 322 -8.73 3.17 -3.11
CA PRO A 322 -9.65 4.10 -2.46
C PRO A 322 -8.89 5.38 -2.11
N THR A 323 -9.27 6.50 -2.72
CA THR A 323 -8.69 7.82 -2.47
C THR A 323 -9.65 8.67 -1.64
N SER A 324 -9.45 8.67 -0.32
CA SER A 324 -10.31 9.43 0.60
C SER A 324 -9.51 10.02 1.77
N TYR A 325 -9.04 11.26 1.62
CA TYR A 325 -8.51 12.02 2.75
C TYR A 325 -9.64 12.63 3.57
N LEU A 326 -10.00 11.95 4.67
CA LEU A 326 -10.80 12.56 5.72
C LEU A 326 -9.99 12.58 7.02
N SER A 327 -9.71 13.75 7.57
CA SER A 327 -9.07 13.83 8.88
C SER A 327 -9.89 13.10 9.95
N SER A 328 -9.20 12.34 10.79
CA SER A 328 -9.72 11.82 12.04
C SER A 328 -9.79 12.96 13.05
N THR A 329 -10.96 13.12 13.67
CA THR A 329 -11.06 13.75 14.99
C THR A 329 -12.05 12.94 15.79
N SER A 330 -11.56 11.96 16.57
CA SER A 330 -12.36 11.49 17.70
C SER A 330 -12.69 12.70 18.56
N THR A 331 -13.96 12.87 18.93
CA THR A 331 -14.35 13.92 19.88
C THR A 331 -14.12 13.50 21.33
N PHE A 332 -13.73 12.24 21.55
CA PHE A 332 -13.44 11.67 22.85
C PHE A 332 -11.96 11.80 23.22
N GLU A 333 -11.69 12.21 24.46
CA GLU A 333 -10.34 12.28 25.03
C GLU A 333 -9.96 10.93 25.66
N TYR A 334 -9.21 10.11 24.92
CA TYR A 334 -8.60 8.91 25.49
C TYR A 334 -7.55 9.29 26.56
N ARG A 335 -7.64 8.65 27.72
CA ARG A 335 -6.73 8.87 28.84
C ARG A 335 -6.03 7.58 29.22
N ASN A 336 -4.71 7.64 29.33
CA ASN A 336 -3.89 6.54 29.83
C ASN A 336 -4.19 6.23 31.30
N ASN A 337 -3.91 4.99 31.70
CA ASN A 337 -3.92 4.61 33.11
C ASN A 337 -2.92 5.47 33.91
N SER A 338 -3.32 5.95 35.09
CA SER A 338 -2.44 6.80 35.91
C SER A 338 -1.23 6.03 36.40
N GLU A 339 -0.05 6.67 36.41
CA GLU A 339 1.23 6.02 36.77
C GLU A 339 1.23 5.39 38.18
N TYR A 340 0.36 5.87 39.06
CA TYR A 340 0.15 5.35 40.41
C TYR A 340 -0.76 4.10 40.48
N ILE A 341 -1.39 3.67 39.39
CA ILE A 341 -2.21 2.45 39.34
C ILE A 341 -1.42 1.36 38.63
N VAL A 342 -0.90 0.42 39.40
CA VAL A 342 -0.14 -0.73 38.90
C VAL A 342 -1.09 -1.91 38.74
N ILE A 343 -1.22 -2.42 37.52
CA ILE A 343 -1.89 -3.70 37.24
C ILE A 343 -0.88 -4.82 37.52
N ASP A 344 -1.18 -5.74 38.44
CA ASP A 344 -0.34 -6.89 38.75
C ASP A 344 -0.94 -8.17 38.17
N THR A 345 -0.46 -8.51 36.97
CA THR A 345 -0.78 -9.79 36.36
C THR A 345 0.06 -10.96 36.90
N THR A 346 0.84 -10.83 37.99
CA THR A 346 1.64 -11.96 38.53
C THR A 346 0.75 -13.09 39.02
N ASN A 347 -0.18 -12.79 39.93
CA ASN A 347 -1.04 -13.79 40.59
C ASN A 347 -2.36 -14.06 39.84
N SER A 348 -2.54 -13.45 38.67
CA SER A 348 -3.76 -13.59 37.89
C SER A 348 -4.06 -15.04 37.52
N THR A 349 -5.34 -15.37 37.30
CA THR A 349 -5.78 -16.73 36.96
C THR A 349 -6.77 -16.73 35.80
N LEU A 350 -6.82 -17.85 35.06
CA LEU A 350 -7.82 -18.15 34.03
C LEU A 350 -8.51 -19.49 34.36
N ASN A 351 -9.81 -19.45 34.58
CA ASN A 351 -10.63 -20.63 34.83
C ASN A 351 -11.63 -20.83 33.69
N LYS A 352 -11.56 -21.97 32.98
CA LYS A 352 -12.51 -22.30 31.91
C LYS A 352 -13.87 -22.68 32.52
N VAL A 353 -14.92 -21.95 32.13
CA VAL A 353 -16.30 -22.17 32.56
C VAL A 353 -17.18 -22.57 31.36
N GLN A 354 -18.46 -22.88 31.59
CA GLN A 354 -19.36 -23.25 30.51
C GLN A 354 -19.64 -22.04 29.60
N GLY A 355 -19.15 -22.09 28.36
CA GLY A 355 -19.32 -21.03 27.38
C GLY A 355 -18.42 -19.81 27.61
N GLY A 356 -17.29 -19.95 28.33
CA GLY A 356 -16.43 -18.81 28.58
C GLY A 356 -15.30 -19.07 29.57
N TYR A 357 -14.79 -17.97 30.12
CA TYR A 357 -13.67 -17.94 31.05
C TYR A 357 -13.93 -16.95 32.19
N ASP A 358 -13.48 -17.32 33.38
CA ASP A 358 -13.41 -16.45 34.54
C ASP A 358 -11.93 -16.08 34.78
N LEU A 359 -11.65 -14.78 34.81
CA LEU A 359 -10.34 -14.22 35.06
C LEU A 359 -10.28 -13.60 36.46
N THR A 360 -9.09 -13.52 37.02
CA THR A 360 -8.82 -12.71 38.21
C THR A 360 -7.53 -11.95 38.00
N VAL A 361 -7.51 -10.66 38.32
CA VAL A 361 -6.34 -9.76 38.22
C VAL A 361 -6.30 -8.90 39.47
N ASP A 362 -5.09 -8.67 39.99
CA ASP A 362 -4.86 -7.74 41.08
C ASP A 362 -4.41 -6.39 40.49
N ALA A 363 -4.80 -5.29 41.12
CA ALA A 363 -4.33 -3.95 40.81
C ALA A 363 -4.08 -3.18 42.12
N ALA A 364 -3.17 -2.22 42.09
CA ALA A 364 -2.75 -1.49 43.28
C ALA A 364 -2.59 0.01 43.02
N ILE A 365 -3.18 0.83 43.90
CA ILE A 365 -2.80 2.24 44.02
C ILE A 365 -1.48 2.30 44.82
N ALA A 366 -0.46 2.97 44.28
CA ALA A 366 0.88 3.06 44.85
C ALA A 366 0.94 3.84 46.19
N GLU A 367 1.96 3.58 47.02
CA GLU A 367 2.09 4.21 48.35
C GLU A 367 2.25 5.74 48.30
N ASP A 368 2.77 6.25 47.19
CA ASP A 368 3.10 7.65 46.88
C ASP A 368 2.08 8.33 45.94
N ALA A 369 0.95 7.68 45.66
CA ALA A 369 -0.11 8.24 44.84
C ALA A 369 -0.62 9.60 45.33
N GLU A 370 -0.79 10.53 44.41
CA GLU A 370 -1.36 11.86 44.65
C GLU A 370 -2.29 12.31 43.52
N GLY A 371 -3.15 13.30 43.81
CA GLY A 371 -4.14 13.82 42.86
C GLY A 371 -5.26 12.82 42.50
N PRO A 372 -6.17 13.21 41.59
CA PRO A 372 -7.11 12.30 40.93
C PRO A 372 -6.38 11.26 40.07
N LEU A 373 -6.92 10.06 40.01
CA LEU A 373 -6.38 8.93 39.23
C LEU A 373 -7.40 8.48 38.19
N THR A 374 -6.98 8.38 36.93
CA THR A 374 -7.69 7.62 35.90
C THR A 374 -7.29 6.15 36.02
N PHE A 375 -8.27 5.26 36.21
CA PHE A 375 -8.07 3.81 36.10
C PHE A 375 -8.64 3.32 34.78
N VAL A 376 -7.78 2.88 33.86
CA VAL A 376 -8.21 2.24 32.61
C VAL A 376 -8.47 0.76 32.87
N LEU A 377 -9.74 0.41 33.03
CA LEU A 377 -10.24 -0.92 33.35
C LEU A 377 -10.04 -1.90 32.19
N SER A 378 -10.09 -1.41 30.95
CA SER A 378 -9.82 -2.22 29.75
C SER A 378 -8.39 -2.75 29.72
N ASP A 379 -7.40 -2.00 30.22
CA ASP A 379 -6.00 -2.43 30.23
C ASP A 379 -5.82 -3.67 31.11
N ALA A 380 -6.42 -3.68 32.30
CA ALA A 380 -6.38 -4.84 33.19
C ALA A 380 -7.03 -6.09 32.56
N PHE A 381 -8.07 -5.89 31.74
CA PHE A 381 -8.72 -6.95 30.97
C PHE A 381 -7.83 -7.46 29.84
N MET A 382 -7.25 -6.56 29.04
CA MET A 382 -6.45 -6.89 27.87
C MET A 382 -5.08 -7.48 28.26
N GLU A 383 -4.43 -7.01 29.33
CA GLU A 383 -3.22 -7.63 29.85
C GLU A 383 -3.45 -9.08 30.32
N ALA A 384 -4.57 -9.34 31.00
CA ALA A 384 -4.94 -10.69 31.42
C ALA A 384 -5.22 -11.60 30.22
N MET A 385 -5.98 -11.09 29.24
CA MET A 385 -6.21 -11.79 27.98
C MET A 385 -4.91 -12.06 27.21
N ARG A 386 -3.96 -11.12 27.18
CA ARG A 386 -2.64 -11.32 26.57
C ARG A 386 -1.80 -12.36 27.31
N LYS A 387 -1.88 -12.43 28.65
CA LYS A 387 -1.16 -13.43 29.47
C LYS A 387 -1.70 -14.85 29.28
N PHE A 388 -3.01 -15.02 29.05
CA PHE A 388 -3.66 -16.35 29.09
C PHE A 388 -4.36 -16.82 27.81
N GLY A 389 -4.64 -15.93 26.85
CA GLY A 389 -5.66 -16.13 25.82
C GLY A 389 -5.16 -16.27 24.38
N ALA A 390 -3.85 -16.40 24.14
CA ALA A 390 -3.25 -16.22 22.81
C ALA A 390 -3.59 -17.32 21.77
N ASP A 391 -3.82 -18.58 22.16
CA ASP A 391 -3.74 -19.72 21.23
C ASP A 391 -5.08 -20.21 20.63
N ASP A 392 -6.23 -19.93 21.27
CA ASP A 392 -7.54 -20.49 20.87
C ASP A 392 -8.40 -19.55 20.02
N GLY A 393 -8.14 -18.23 20.08
CA GLY A 393 -8.90 -17.19 19.39
C GLY A 393 -10.29 -16.88 19.99
N VAL A 394 -10.82 -15.71 19.63
CA VAL A 394 -12.18 -15.30 20.02
C VAL A 394 -13.22 -16.05 19.18
N MET A 395 -14.24 -16.61 19.86
CA MET A 395 -15.28 -17.46 19.27
C MET A 395 -16.68 -16.91 19.61
N PRO A 396 -17.70 -17.14 18.75
CA PRO A 396 -19.09 -16.85 19.10
C PRO A 396 -19.50 -17.55 20.38
N THR A 397 -20.43 -16.94 21.12
CA THR A 397 -20.93 -17.41 22.43
C THR A 397 -19.94 -17.33 23.59
N TYR A 398 -18.66 -17.02 23.37
CA TYR A 398 -17.68 -16.88 24.45
C TYR A 398 -17.98 -15.66 25.30
N LYS A 399 -17.70 -15.83 26.60
CA LYS A 399 -17.83 -14.80 27.63
C LYS A 399 -16.57 -14.79 28.47
N PHE A 400 -16.16 -13.62 28.90
CA PHE A 400 -15.01 -13.41 29.75
C PHE A 400 -15.49 -12.57 30.92
N ASN A 401 -15.36 -13.07 32.15
CA ASN A 401 -15.70 -12.33 33.37
C ASN A 401 -14.41 -12.10 34.14
N LEU A 402 -13.96 -10.85 34.25
CA LEU A 402 -12.82 -10.49 35.06
C LEU A 402 -13.30 -10.04 36.46
N ASN A 403 -12.77 -10.70 37.49
CA ASN A 403 -12.76 -10.15 38.84
C ASN A 403 -11.46 -9.36 39.04
N LEU A 404 -11.57 -8.04 39.21
CA LEU A 404 -10.44 -7.11 39.33
C LEU A 404 -10.35 -6.60 40.76
N ASN A 405 -9.37 -7.08 41.53
CA ASN A 405 -9.15 -6.66 42.91
C ASN A 405 -8.27 -5.40 42.93
N LEU A 406 -8.83 -4.24 43.28
CA LEU A 406 -8.06 -3.01 43.49
C LEU A 406 -7.75 -2.82 44.97
N THR A 407 -6.45 -2.77 45.31
CA THR A 407 -5.97 -2.49 46.67
C THR A 407 -5.36 -1.09 46.75
N ASN A 408 -5.72 -0.30 47.77
CA ASN A 408 -5.15 1.03 47.98
C ASN A 408 -3.97 1.00 48.97
N ASN A 409 -2.72 1.05 48.47
CA ASN A 409 -1.54 1.15 49.34
C ASN A 409 -1.17 2.60 49.68
N SER A 410 -1.78 3.59 49.04
CA SER A 410 -1.54 5.01 49.32
C SER A 410 -2.01 5.41 50.72
N LYS A 411 -1.60 6.61 51.16
CA LYS A 411 -2.10 7.24 52.39
C LYS A 411 -3.39 8.05 52.17
N ILE A 412 -3.85 8.17 50.92
CA ILE A 412 -5.01 8.94 50.52
C ILE A 412 -6.21 8.00 50.43
N LYS A 413 -7.36 8.42 50.96
CA LYS A 413 -8.63 7.73 50.71
C LYS A 413 -9.19 8.22 49.38
N TYR A 414 -9.50 7.27 48.49
CA TYR A 414 -9.96 7.52 47.13
C TYR A 414 -11.45 7.17 46.99
N LEU A 415 -12.24 8.05 46.37
CA LEU A 415 -13.65 7.82 46.07
C LEU A 415 -13.85 7.69 44.57
N TYR A 416 -14.93 7.03 44.17
CA TYR A 416 -15.42 7.11 42.80
C TYR A 416 -15.89 8.53 42.46
N GLU A 417 -15.47 9.07 41.32
CA GLU A 417 -16.12 10.25 40.74
C GLU A 417 -17.37 9.78 39.97
N ALA A 418 -18.56 10.16 40.46
CA ALA A 418 -19.82 9.77 39.85
C ALA A 418 -19.98 10.36 38.44
N ASN A 419 -20.50 9.57 37.50
CA ASN A 419 -20.56 9.86 36.07
C ASN A 419 -19.19 9.87 35.34
N SER A 420 -18.15 9.27 35.92
CA SER A 420 -16.81 9.21 35.30
C SER A 420 -16.59 7.98 34.40
N LEU A 421 -17.54 7.03 34.34
CA LEU A 421 -17.42 5.84 33.50
C LEU A 421 -17.40 6.20 32.01
N SER A 422 -16.24 6.09 31.38
CA SER A 422 -16.10 6.23 29.93
C SER A 422 -16.03 4.85 29.29
N VAL A 423 -16.82 4.61 28.25
CA VAL A 423 -16.82 3.34 27.48
C VAL A 423 -16.83 3.69 26.00
N GLN A 424 -15.74 3.34 25.31
CA GLN A 424 -15.54 3.66 23.89
C GLN A 424 -15.01 2.44 23.13
N THR A 425 -15.16 2.49 21.81
CA THR A 425 -14.34 1.72 20.87
C THR A 425 -12.84 1.96 21.14
N PRO A 426 -11.95 1.04 20.74
CA PRO A 426 -10.51 1.25 20.87
C PRO A 426 -10.06 2.59 20.29
N GLU A 427 -9.03 3.20 20.90
CA GLU A 427 -8.36 4.34 20.29
C GLU A 427 -7.74 3.90 18.96
N SER A 428 -8.08 4.62 17.90
CA SER A 428 -7.50 4.39 16.58
C SER A 428 -6.08 4.98 16.53
N ASN A 429 -5.11 4.17 16.96
CA ASN A 429 -3.68 4.44 16.78
C ASN A 429 -3.29 4.20 15.31
N VAL A 430 -3.76 5.08 14.42
CA VAL A 430 -3.46 5.02 12.99
C VAL A 430 -1.95 5.16 12.78
N ASP A 431 -1.27 4.02 12.70
CA ASP A 431 0.15 3.95 12.40
C ASP A 431 0.32 4.14 10.89
N THR A 432 0.47 5.40 10.49
CA THR A 432 0.69 5.82 9.10
C THR A 432 2.03 5.33 8.51
N SER A 433 2.81 4.54 9.24
CA SER A 433 4.05 3.93 8.74
C SER A 433 3.85 2.81 7.73
N PHE A 434 2.63 2.26 7.59
CA PHE A 434 2.23 1.54 6.37
C PHE A 434 1.81 2.55 5.29
N SER A 435 2.78 3.37 4.87
CA SER A 435 2.62 4.46 3.91
C SER A 435 2.26 3.93 2.52
N GLY A 436 1.07 4.28 2.01
CA GLY A 436 0.65 3.98 0.63
C GLY A 436 -0.85 3.81 0.38
N MET A 437 -1.71 3.79 1.41
CA MET A 437 -3.15 3.47 1.26
C MET A 437 -4.08 4.59 1.77
N ASP A 438 -4.80 5.26 0.86
CA ASP A 438 -5.69 6.40 1.12
C ASP A 438 -7.12 6.02 1.58
N VAL A 439 -7.27 4.86 2.22
CA VAL A 439 -8.57 4.26 2.56
C VAL A 439 -9.08 4.73 3.92
N THR A 440 -9.87 5.81 3.95
CA THR A 440 -10.43 6.33 5.21
C THR A 440 -11.86 5.85 5.45
N ILE A 441 -12.01 4.67 6.05
CA ILE A 441 -13.31 4.18 6.54
C ILE A 441 -13.57 4.79 7.92
N LYS A 442 -14.76 5.40 8.11
CA LYS A 442 -15.20 5.94 9.40
C LYS A 442 -16.22 5.04 10.08
N GLY A 443 -16.02 4.79 11.38
CA GLY A 443 -17.02 4.15 12.23
C GLY A 443 -18.09 5.14 12.70
N PHE A 444 -19.15 4.63 13.33
CA PHE A 444 -20.17 5.45 14.02
C PHE A 444 -19.66 6.39 15.11
N ASP A 445 -18.46 6.12 15.62
CA ASP A 445 -17.72 6.94 16.58
C ASP A 445 -17.04 8.16 15.94
N GLY A 446 -17.06 8.26 14.61
CA GLY A 446 -16.35 9.28 13.85
C GLY A 446 -14.83 9.06 13.80
N GLN A 447 -14.34 7.96 14.39
CA GLN A 447 -12.94 7.56 14.25
C GLN A 447 -12.71 6.96 12.88
N ILE A 448 -11.47 7.07 12.40
CA ILE A 448 -11.00 6.23 11.29
C ILE A 448 -10.81 4.83 11.85
N ILE A 449 -11.35 3.82 11.17
CA ILE A 449 -11.20 2.43 11.57
C ILE A 449 -9.76 2.01 11.26
N ASP A 450 -8.95 1.80 12.29
CA ASP A 450 -7.63 1.19 12.11
C ASP A 450 -7.79 -0.20 11.49
N ARG A 451 -6.91 -0.55 10.54
CA ARG A 451 -6.94 -1.84 9.83
C ARG A 451 -6.89 -3.04 10.79
N THR A 452 -6.27 -2.90 11.95
CA THR A 452 -6.30 -3.89 13.04
C THR A 452 -7.73 -4.28 13.41
N TYR A 453 -8.64 -3.30 13.44
CA TYR A 453 -10.07 -3.45 13.76
C TYR A 453 -10.97 -3.41 12.50
N GLY A 454 -10.40 -3.60 11.31
CA GLY A 454 -11.15 -3.66 10.04
C GLY A 454 -11.72 -5.05 9.77
N ALA A 455 -12.98 -5.13 9.36
CA ALA A 455 -13.65 -6.40 9.04
C ALA A 455 -13.04 -7.10 7.82
N TYR A 456 -13.03 -8.43 7.85
CA TYR A 456 -12.60 -9.26 6.72
C TYR A 456 -13.76 -9.56 5.78
N ARG A 457 -13.52 -9.47 4.47
CA ARG A 457 -14.50 -9.83 3.45
C ARG A 457 -14.69 -11.35 3.40
N VAL A 458 -15.94 -11.80 3.37
CA VAL A 458 -16.30 -13.23 3.35
C VAL A 458 -16.95 -13.65 2.04
N GLN A 459 -16.83 -14.94 1.67
CA GLN A 459 -17.43 -15.46 0.43
C GLN A 459 -18.96 -15.66 0.55
N ASN A 460 -19.75 -14.61 0.33
CA ASN A 460 -21.22 -14.70 0.23
C ASN A 460 -21.68 -15.18 -1.16
N ASN A 461 -22.99 -15.34 -1.36
CA ASN A 461 -23.58 -15.85 -2.60
C ASN A 461 -23.56 -14.81 -3.73
N ALA A 462 -23.62 -13.52 -3.40
CA ALA A 462 -23.43 -12.45 -4.36
C ALA A 462 -22.02 -12.53 -5.00
N ILE A 463 -20.95 -12.67 -4.20
CA ILE A 463 -19.59 -12.92 -4.75
C ILE A 463 -19.56 -14.21 -5.58
N LYS A 464 -20.21 -15.30 -5.13
CA LYS A 464 -20.26 -16.55 -5.93
C LYS A 464 -20.92 -16.38 -7.29
N GLU A 465 -21.98 -15.57 -7.35
CA GLU A 465 -22.70 -15.26 -8.60
C GLU A 465 -21.92 -14.28 -9.48
N LEU A 466 -21.20 -13.33 -8.88
CA LEU A 466 -20.26 -12.43 -9.55
C LEU A 466 -19.23 -13.25 -10.36
N PHE A 467 -18.49 -14.15 -9.71
CA PHE A 467 -17.51 -15.01 -10.41
C PHE A 467 -18.13 -16.17 -11.21
N GLY A 468 -19.42 -16.47 -11.01
CA GLY A 468 -20.05 -17.68 -11.54
C GLY A 468 -19.46 -18.99 -10.94
N LYS A 469 -18.89 -18.93 -9.74
CA LYS A 469 -18.12 -20.01 -9.09
C LYS A 469 -18.76 -20.41 -7.76
N THR A 470 -18.77 -21.71 -7.44
CA THR A 470 -19.26 -22.22 -6.15
C THR A 470 -18.24 -22.16 -5.02
N LYS A 471 -16.94 -22.10 -5.37
CA LYS A 471 -15.81 -21.88 -4.46
C LYS A 471 -14.94 -20.79 -5.07
N ILE A 472 -14.59 -19.79 -4.26
CA ILE A 472 -13.77 -18.64 -4.66
C ILE A 472 -12.33 -18.91 -4.17
N SER A 473 -11.33 -18.68 -5.03
CA SER A 473 -9.91 -18.73 -4.63
C SER A 473 -9.46 -17.43 -3.98
N PHE A 474 -8.20 -17.37 -3.52
CA PHE A 474 -7.63 -16.12 -3.03
C PHE A 474 -7.41 -15.15 -4.19
N GLU A 475 -6.86 -15.63 -5.32
CA GLU A 475 -6.66 -14.86 -6.56
C GLU A 475 -7.98 -14.32 -7.15
N ASP A 476 -9.08 -15.06 -7.04
CA ASP A 476 -10.40 -14.54 -7.40
C ASP A 476 -10.73 -13.29 -6.56
N MET A 477 -10.55 -13.32 -5.25
CA MET A 477 -10.82 -12.15 -4.40
C MET A 477 -9.86 -10.98 -4.63
N LEU A 478 -8.63 -11.25 -5.07
CA LEU A 478 -7.66 -10.22 -5.47
C LEU A 478 -8.05 -9.52 -6.79
N THR A 479 -8.88 -10.15 -7.62
CA THR A 479 -9.34 -9.66 -8.93
C THR A 479 -10.83 -9.27 -8.95
N ILE A 480 -11.43 -9.08 -7.76
CA ILE A 480 -12.86 -8.81 -7.63
C ILE A 480 -13.29 -7.51 -8.31
N TYR A 481 -12.44 -6.49 -8.27
CA TYR A 481 -12.68 -5.19 -8.90
C TYR A 481 -12.64 -5.27 -10.42
N ASP A 482 -11.74 -6.08 -10.98
CA ASP A 482 -11.65 -6.30 -12.42
C ASP A 482 -12.92 -6.99 -12.95
N VAL A 483 -13.43 -7.99 -12.21
CA VAL A 483 -14.67 -8.72 -12.54
C VAL A 483 -15.94 -7.87 -12.32
N LEU A 484 -15.90 -6.89 -11.40
CA LEU A 484 -16.96 -5.90 -11.24
C LEU A 484 -16.98 -4.96 -12.45
N TYR A 485 -15.83 -4.42 -12.83
CA TYR A 485 -15.67 -3.55 -14.00
C TYR A 485 -16.10 -4.24 -15.31
N GLU A 486 -15.69 -5.49 -15.54
CA GLU A 486 -16.15 -6.31 -16.68
C GLU A 486 -17.69 -6.45 -16.79
N LYS A 487 -18.41 -6.25 -15.67
CA LYS A 487 -19.88 -6.32 -15.60
C LYS A 487 -20.56 -4.96 -15.60
N GLY A 488 -19.80 -3.87 -15.79
CA GLY A 488 -20.31 -2.50 -15.79
C GLY A 488 -20.56 -1.93 -14.40
N TYR A 489 -19.72 -2.29 -13.43
CA TYR A 489 -19.62 -1.62 -12.13
C TYR A 489 -18.29 -0.87 -12.10
N ASP A 490 -18.33 0.38 -12.54
CA ASP A 490 -17.18 1.26 -12.79
C ASP A 490 -17.23 2.59 -11.99
N GLY A 491 -18.22 2.75 -11.10
CA GLY A 491 -18.29 3.86 -10.15
C GLY A 491 -17.40 3.69 -8.92
N ASP A 492 -17.38 4.70 -8.04
CA ASP A 492 -16.45 4.83 -6.90
C ASP A 492 -16.47 3.64 -5.93
N TYR A 493 -17.62 2.97 -5.74
CA TYR A 493 -17.78 1.87 -4.77
C TYR A 493 -18.46 0.66 -5.42
N PRO A 494 -17.76 -0.03 -6.35
CA PRO A 494 -18.42 -0.94 -7.29
C PRO A 494 -18.90 -2.24 -6.62
N LEU A 495 -18.31 -2.70 -5.52
CA LEU A 495 -18.82 -3.87 -4.77
C LEU A 495 -20.07 -3.50 -3.97
N THR A 496 -20.12 -2.30 -3.39
CA THR A 496 -21.29 -1.73 -2.70
C THR A 496 -22.46 -1.60 -3.68
N ASP A 497 -22.23 -1.01 -4.85
CA ASP A 497 -23.26 -0.87 -5.90
C ASP A 497 -23.70 -2.22 -6.44
N TYR A 498 -22.77 -3.18 -6.60
CA TYR A 498 -23.10 -4.56 -6.94
C TYR A 498 -23.99 -5.21 -5.89
N TYR A 499 -23.68 -5.07 -4.59
CA TYR A 499 -24.54 -5.63 -3.53
C TYR A 499 -25.91 -4.95 -3.47
N LYS A 500 -26.00 -3.63 -3.63
CA LYS A 500 -27.29 -2.90 -3.67
C LYS A 500 -28.16 -3.40 -4.82
N ASN A 501 -27.57 -3.54 -6.02
CA ASN A 501 -28.23 -4.11 -7.18
C ASN A 501 -28.61 -5.59 -6.99
N TYR A 502 -27.73 -6.42 -6.41
CA TYR A 502 -27.96 -7.84 -6.19
C TYR A 502 -29.10 -8.12 -5.20
N TYR A 503 -29.09 -7.42 -4.07
CA TYR A 503 -30.09 -7.60 -3.01
C TYR A 503 -31.35 -6.74 -3.20
N HIS A 504 -31.36 -5.86 -4.20
CA HIS A 504 -32.45 -4.92 -4.52
C HIS A 504 -32.81 -4.00 -3.33
N THR A 505 -31.79 -3.44 -2.67
CA THR A 505 -31.94 -2.54 -1.52
C THR A 505 -30.85 -1.48 -1.52
N ASP A 506 -31.21 -0.22 -1.23
CA ASP A 506 -30.25 0.85 -0.99
C ASP A 506 -29.67 0.80 0.44
N ASP A 507 -30.37 0.14 1.37
CA ASP A 507 -29.95 -0.05 2.76
C ASP A 507 -29.40 -1.47 2.95
N LEU A 508 -28.07 -1.59 2.91
CA LEU A 508 -27.34 -2.85 3.05
C LEU A 508 -27.41 -3.43 4.47
N SER A 509 -27.76 -2.65 5.51
CA SER A 509 -27.91 -3.17 6.87
C SER A 509 -29.01 -4.22 6.96
N THR A 510 -30.08 -4.06 6.16
CA THR A 510 -31.20 -5.01 6.05
C THR A 510 -30.78 -6.41 5.56
N VAL A 511 -29.64 -6.50 4.87
CA VAL A 511 -29.09 -7.75 4.30
C VAL A 511 -27.71 -8.13 4.86
N PHE A 512 -27.28 -7.50 5.97
CA PHE A 512 -26.02 -7.80 6.67
C PHE A 512 -25.78 -9.31 6.90
N GLY A 513 -26.83 -10.06 7.24
CA GLY A 513 -26.75 -11.51 7.43
C GLY A 513 -26.39 -12.29 6.16
N ASN A 514 -26.72 -11.77 4.98
CA ASN A 514 -26.29 -12.35 3.70
C ASN A 514 -24.86 -11.89 3.35
N LEU A 515 -24.51 -10.64 3.67
CA LEU A 515 -23.17 -10.09 3.40
C LEU A 515 -22.09 -10.83 4.21
N SER A 516 -22.33 -11.06 5.51
CA SER A 516 -21.34 -11.62 6.44
C SER A 516 -21.65 -13.04 6.96
N MET A 517 -22.92 -13.39 7.21
CA MET A 517 -23.27 -14.62 7.97
C MET A 517 -23.77 -15.80 7.12
N GLU A 518 -23.82 -15.68 5.80
CA GLU A 518 -24.63 -16.56 4.93
C GLU A 518 -24.18 -18.02 4.89
N SER A 519 -22.92 -18.31 5.25
CA SER A 519 -22.35 -19.66 5.20
C SER A 519 -21.71 -20.09 6.52
N VAL A 520 -22.33 -21.08 7.17
CA VAL A 520 -21.78 -21.77 8.34
C VAL A 520 -20.41 -22.37 7.96
N GLY A 521 -19.37 -22.05 8.72
CA GLY A 521 -18.00 -22.50 8.44
C GLY A 521 -17.14 -21.50 7.66
N ASN A 522 -17.69 -20.40 7.15
CA ASN A 522 -16.96 -19.40 6.39
C ASN A 522 -16.55 -18.20 7.27
N ASN A 523 -15.28 -17.85 7.22
CA ASN A 523 -14.64 -16.80 8.00
C ASN A 523 -13.68 -15.94 7.14
N GLY A 524 -13.91 -15.89 5.82
CA GLY A 524 -13.07 -15.14 4.88
C GLY A 524 -11.61 -15.62 4.78
N THR A 525 -11.30 -16.81 5.31
CA THR A 525 -9.92 -17.33 5.37
C THR A 525 -9.63 -18.26 4.19
N PHE A 526 -8.46 -18.07 3.58
CA PHE A 526 -7.95 -18.85 2.46
C PHE A 526 -6.71 -19.63 2.90
N ASP A 527 -6.74 -20.95 2.77
CA ASP A 527 -5.54 -21.80 2.93
C ASP A 527 -4.56 -21.48 1.78
N LEU A 528 -3.34 -21.03 2.12
CA LEU A 528 -2.25 -20.81 1.17
C LEU A 528 -1.19 -21.92 1.25
N SER A 529 -0.34 -21.99 0.23
CA SER A 529 0.82 -22.87 0.14
C SER A 529 2.12 -22.05 0.08
N GLY A 530 3.19 -22.58 0.67
CA GLY A 530 4.52 -21.96 0.65
C GLY A 530 4.85 -21.23 1.95
N THR A 531 5.84 -20.33 1.87
CA THR A 531 6.24 -19.39 2.94
C THR A 531 5.58 -18.02 2.75
N ILE A 532 5.73 -17.13 3.74
CA ILE A 532 5.29 -15.73 3.61
C ILE A 532 6.03 -15.03 2.46
N ASP A 533 7.34 -15.25 2.35
CA ASP A 533 8.20 -14.63 1.31
C ASP A 533 7.82 -15.13 -0.10
N GLU A 534 7.50 -16.42 -0.26
CA GLU A 534 7.00 -16.99 -1.52
C GLU A 534 5.61 -16.46 -1.90
N VAL A 535 4.76 -16.18 -0.90
CA VAL A 535 3.44 -15.57 -1.10
C VAL A 535 3.57 -14.10 -1.47
N ALA A 536 4.43 -13.34 -0.80
CA ALA A 536 4.75 -11.96 -1.17
C ALA A 536 5.28 -11.90 -2.60
N ALA A 537 6.35 -12.64 -2.93
CA ALA A 537 6.94 -12.68 -4.27
C ALA A 537 5.98 -13.16 -5.39
N LYS A 538 4.86 -13.81 -5.05
CA LYS A 538 3.82 -14.22 -6.01
C LYS A 538 2.74 -13.16 -6.25
N TYR A 539 2.40 -12.35 -5.24
CA TYR A 539 1.22 -11.48 -5.27
C TYR A 539 1.53 -9.98 -5.12
N ASP A 540 2.59 -9.64 -4.38
CA ASP A 540 3.08 -8.27 -4.23
C ASP A 540 3.47 -7.69 -5.59
N GLY A 541 3.13 -6.41 -5.83
CA GLY A 541 3.19 -5.73 -7.13
C GLY A 541 2.36 -6.36 -8.29
N THR A 542 1.88 -7.60 -8.14
CA THR A 542 1.16 -8.37 -9.17
C THR A 542 -0.36 -8.27 -9.01
N TYR A 543 -0.83 -7.99 -7.78
CA TYR A 543 -2.22 -7.69 -7.46
C TYR A 543 -2.22 -6.56 -6.42
N PRO A 544 -2.52 -5.30 -6.78
CA PRO A 544 -2.59 -4.18 -5.82
C PRO A 544 -3.57 -4.44 -4.66
N TYR A 545 -4.60 -5.27 -4.88
CA TYR A 545 -5.50 -5.65 -3.79
C TYR A 545 -4.86 -6.60 -2.75
N PHE A 546 -3.65 -7.12 -3.01
CA PHE A 546 -2.88 -7.91 -2.05
C PHE A 546 -2.39 -7.09 -0.86
N ASP A 547 -2.21 -5.77 -1.02
CA ASP A 547 -1.86 -4.89 0.09
C ASP A 547 -2.91 -4.93 1.20
N PHE A 548 -4.18 -5.18 0.85
CA PHE A 548 -5.29 -5.37 1.79
C PHE A 548 -5.43 -6.79 2.33
N ALA A 549 -4.45 -7.67 2.09
CA ALA A 549 -4.40 -9.01 2.67
C ALA A 549 -3.69 -9.02 4.03
N ASN A 550 -4.25 -9.73 5.01
CA ASN A 550 -3.54 -10.18 6.20
C ASN A 550 -3.05 -11.61 5.95
N ILE A 551 -1.73 -11.80 5.91
CA ILE A 551 -1.06 -13.10 5.74
C ILE A 551 -0.50 -13.53 7.10
N PHE A 552 -0.94 -14.69 7.60
CA PHE A 552 -0.54 -15.17 8.93
C PHE A 552 -0.41 -16.69 8.96
N THR A 553 0.35 -17.20 9.93
CA THR A 553 0.47 -18.65 10.16
C THR A 553 -0.41 -19.08 11.33
N SER A 554 -1.29 -20.05 11.10
CA SER A 554 -2.28 -20.57 12.05
C SER A 554 -2.21 -22.09 12.07
N LYS A 555 -1.92 -22.69 13.23
CA LYS A 555 -1.86 -24.16 13.43
C LYS A 555 -1.03 -24.90 12.35
N SER A 556 0.12 -24.31 11.99
CA SER A 556 1.04 -24.77 10.94
C SER A 556 0.51 -24.75 9.50
N LYS A 557 -0.56 -23.98 9.23
CA LYS A 557 -0.96 -23.56 7.89
C LYS A 557 -0.59 -22.10 7.67
N LEU A 558 -0.27 -21.75 6.43
CA LEU A 558 -0.28 -20.37 5.97
C LEU A 558 -1.71 -20.02 5.56
N GLU A 559 -2.26 -18.94 6.12
CA GLU A 559 -3.65 -18.51 5.93
C GLU A 559 -3.66 -17.03 5.51
N ALA A 560 -4.61 -16.66 4.66
CA ALA A 560 -4.83 -15.30 4.21
C ALA A 560 -6.28 -14.85 4.43
N ARG A 561 -6.47 -13.56 4.71
CA ARG A 561 -7.78 -12.89 4.77
C ARG A 561 -7.67 -11.53 4.10
N LEU A 562 -8.71 -11.08 3.41
CA LEU A 562 -8.74 -9.75 2.81
C LEU A 562 -9.62 -8.83 3.66
N TYR A 563 -9.14 -7.63 3.95
CA TYR A 563 -9.94 -6.60 4.59
C TYR A 563 -11.04 -6.10 3.65
N GLU A 564 -12.11 -5.56 4.23
CA GLU A 564 -13.11 -4.78 3.51
C GLU A 564 -12.63 -3.33 3.41
N VAL A 565 -12.70 -2.75 2.20
CA VAL A 565 -12.09 -1.46 1.85
C VAL A 565 -13.09 -0.40 1.41
N GLU A 566 -14.32 -0.79 1.07
CA GLU A 566 -15.33 0.18 0.66
C GLU A 566 -15.97 0.83 1.89
N PRO A 567 -16.04 2.17 1.98
CA PRO A 567 -16.43 2.85 3.21
C PRO A 567 -17.77 2.42 3.79
N GLU A 568 -18.80 2.21 2.95
CA GLU A 568 -20.13 1.78 3.40
C GLU A 568 -20.10 0.34 3.95
N LEU A 569 -19.36 -0.57 3.31
CA LEU A 569 -19.27 -1.97 3.72
C LEU A 569 -18.41 -2.14 4.98
N GLY A 570 -17.21 -1.54 5.00
CA GLY A 570 -16.32 -1.59 6.15
C GLY A 570 -16.94 -0.93 7.38
N GLY A 571 -17.58 0.23 7.18
CA GLY A 571 -18.35 0.94 8.21
C GLY A 571 -19.50 0.09 8.74
N LEU A 572 -20.33 -0.49 7.85
CA LEU A 572 -21.44 -1.37 8.24
C LEU A 572 -20.98 -2.58 9.07
N LEU A 573 -19.89 -3.24 8.66
CA LEU A 573 -19.36 -4.42 9.36
C LEU A 573 -18.82 -4.05 10.75
N TYR A 574 -18.04 -2.96 10.85
CA TYR A 574 -17.53 -2.43 12.11
C TYR A 574 -18.65 -1.99 13.07
N ASP A 575 -19.59 -1.18 12.56
CA ASP A 575 -20.75 -0.69 13.29
C ASP A 575 -21.58 -1.86 13.84
N THR A 576 -21.89 -2.84 13.00
CA THR A 576 -22.69 -4.00 13.43
C THR A 576 -21.93 -4.82 14.47
N PHE A 577 -20.60 -4.94 14.34
CA PHE A 577 -19.80 -5.61 15.38
C PHE A 577 -19.94 -4.91 16.73
N TYR A 578 -19.62 -3.61 16.81
CA TYR A 578 -19.61 -2.88 18.08
C TYR A 578 -21.00 -2.58 18.65
N LYS A 579 -22.03 -2.41 17.81
CA LYS A 579 -23.42 -2.14 18.23
C LYS A 579 -24.25 -3.39 18.49
N GLU A 580 -24.00 -4.51 17.80
CA GLU A 580 -24.90 -5.67 17.80
C GLU A 580 -24.26 -7.03 18.12
N LEU A 581 -22.93 -7.16 18.07
CA LEU A 581 -22.25 -8.46 18.22
C LEU A 581 -21.27 -8.52 19.40
N PHE A 582 -20.72 -7.38 19.80
CA PHE A 582 -19.81 -7.23 20.92
C PHE A 582 -20.48 -6.50 22.09
N GLY A 583 -20.14 -6.90 23.32
CA GLY A 583 -20.71 -6.28 24.51
C GLY A 583 -19.81 -6.39 25.72
N VAL A 584 -19.93 -5.40 26.61
CA VAL A 584 -19.16 -5.28 27.84
C VAL A 584 -20.09 -5.00 29.03
N THR A 585 -19.75 -5.50 30.22
CA THR A 585 -20.52 -5.29 31.46
C THR A 585 -19.65 -4.79 32.60
N PHE A 586 -20.26 -4.04 33.50
CA PHE A 586 -19.63 -3.45 34.68
C PHE A 586 -20.55 -3.70 35.88
N GLY A 587 -19.98 -4.10 37.02
CA GLY A 587 -20.72 -4.46 38.23
C GLY A 587 -21.44 -5.81 38.20
N GLU A 588 -21.69 -6.38 37.01
CA GLU A 588 -22.33 -7.68 36.84
C GLU A 588 -21.59 -8.63 35.90
N ARG A 589 -21.85 -9.92 36.10
CA ARG A 589 -21.33 -11.00 35.27
C ARG A 589 -22.16 -11.17 34.01
N THR A 590 -21.48 -11.37 32.88
CA THR A 590 -22.10 -11.35 31.56
C THR A 590 -22.98 -12.58 31.27
N GLY A 591 -24.20 -12.31 30.81
CA GLY A 591 -25.23 -13.28 30.40
C GLY A 591 -25.24 -13.56 28.89
N TYR A 592 -26.32 -14.16 28.38
CA TYR A 592 -26.60 -14.20 26.93
C TYR A 592 -27.63 -13.14 26.53
N ASP A 593 -28.51 -12.78 27.47
CA ASP A 593 -29.54 -11.74 27.34
C ASP A 593 -29.05 -10.36 27.85
N THR A 594 -27.73 -10.22 28.05
CA THR A 594 -27.09 -8.97 28.48
C THR A 594 -27.21 -7.92 27.37
N PRO A 595 -27.53 -6.65 27.70
CA PRO A 595 -27.61 -5.59 26.70
C PRO A 595 -26.31 -5.43 25.91
N LEU A 596 -26.46 -5.06 24.65
CA LEU A 596 -25.35 -4.77 23.75
C LEU A 596 -24.74 -3.40 24.08
N ALA A 597 -23.50 -3.20 23.61
CA ALA A 597 -22.54 -2.34 24.29
C ALA A 597 -22.92 -0.87 24.50
N LEU A 598 -22.41 -0.33 25.62
CA LEU A 598 -22.55 1.05 26.10
C LEU A 598 -21.70 2.09 25.34
N PHE A 599 -21.32 1.83 24.09
CA PHE A 599 -20.40 2.73 23.37
C PHE A 599 -21.07 4.08 23.09
N MET A 600 -20.48 5.14 23.62
CA MET A 600 -20.93 6.56 23.51
C MET A 600 -22.30 6.93 24.12
N ASP A 601 -23.10 5.99 24.63
CA ASP A 601 -24.46 6.30 25.10
C ASP A 601 -24.55 6.49 26.63
N HIS A 602 -24.04 7.63 27.09
CA HIS A 602 -24.11 8.07 28.51
C HIS A 602 -25.54 8.30 29.02
N ASP A 603 -26.53 8.44 28.14
CA ASP A 603 -27.93 8.75 28.52
C ASP A 603 -28.79 7.47 28.70
N THR A 604 -28.25 6.27 28.40
CA THR A 604 -28.95 5.00 28.61
C THR A 604 -29.12 4.62 30.08
N SER A 605 -30.21 3.89 30.38
CA SER A 605 -30.41 3.23 31.67
C SER A 605 -29.31 2.22 31.99
N GLU A 606 -28.77 1.58 30.97
CA GLU A 606 -27.74 0.57 31.01
C GLU A 606 -26.39 1.20 31.40
N TRP A 607 -26.00 2.34 30.81
CA TRP A 607 -24.81 3.09 31.23
C TRP A 607 -24.96 3.65 32.65
N GLN A 608 -26.12 4.22 32.99
CA GLN A 608 -26.39 4.73 34.34
C GLN A 608 -26.32 3.63 35.41
N SER A 609 -26.74 2.40 35.06
CA SER A 609 -26.62 1.23 35.94
C SER A 609 -25.16 0.78 36.10
N ALA A 610 -24.37 0.84 35.02
CA ALA A 610 -22.95 0.53 35.04
C ALA A 610 -22.15 1.53 35.88
N ASP A 611 -22.34 2.85 35.70
CA ASP A 611 -21.70 3.91 36.49
C ASP A 611 -22.07 3.80 37.98
N ALA A 612 -23.36 3.62 38.28
CA ALA A 612 -23.84 3.42 39.65
C ALA A 612 -23.22 2.18 40.32
N SER A 613 -22.89 1.13 39.57
CA SER A 613 -22.26 -0.07 40.13
C SER A 613 -20.86 0.20 40.71
N PHE A 614 -20.11 1.15 40.15
CA PHE A 614 -18.83 1.58 40.70
C PHE A 614 -19.02 2.39 41.99
N ALA A 615 -20.02 3.27 42.02
CA ALA A 615 -20.40 4.02 43.21
C ALA A 615 -20.83 3.07 44.36
N ASP A 616 -21.63 2.04 44.06
CA ASP A 616 -22.06 1.03 45.04
C ASP A 616 -20.89 0.14 45.51
N THR A 617 -19.93 -0.19 44.62
CA THR A 617 -18.77 -1.03 44.94
C THR A 617 -17.73 -0.30 45.80
N LEU A 618 -17.44 0.97 45.49
CA LEU A 618 -16.48 1.80 46.23
C LEU A 618 -17.12 2.47 47.47
N GLY A 619 -18.44 2.65 47.48
CA GLY A 619 -19.21 3.18 48.61
C GLY A 619 -18.71 4.55 49.09
N ASP A 620 -18.40 4.63 50.39
CA ASP A 620 -17.82 5.85 51.00
C ASP A 620 -16.36 6.12 50.58
N GLY A 621 -15.73 5.25 49.78
CA GLY A 621 -14.36 5.33 49.28
C GLY A 621 -13.39 4.32 49.90
N LEU A 622 -12.35 3.99 49.15
CA LEU A 622 -11.32 2.99 49.45
C LEU A 622 -10.18 3.58 50.28
N SER A 623 -10.05 3.16 51.54
CA SER A 623 -9.02 3.67 52.47
C SER A 623 -7.68 2.93 52.33
N SER A 624 -6.63 3.48 52.96
CA SER A 624 -5.30 2.87 53.00
C SER A 624 -5.33 1.44 53.59
N GLY A 625 -4.84 0.47 52.82
CA GLY A 625 -4.84 -0.96 53.15
C GLY A 625 -6.17 -1.69 52.91
N GLU A 626 -7.18 -1.03 52.34
CA GLU A 626 -8.44 -1.66 51.92
C GLU A 626 -8.37 -2.11 50.45
N SER A 627 -9.18 -3.11 50.12
CA SER A 627 -9.33 -3.65 48.76
C SER A 627 -10.81 -3.72 48.37
N CYS A 628 -11.12 -3.50 47.09
CA CYS A 628 -12.45 -3.71 46.52
C CYS A 628 -12.37 -4.55 45.23
N ASP A 629 -13.40 -5.32 44.95
CA ASP A 629 -13.50 -6.21 43.79
C ASP A 629 -14.46 -5.62 42.75
N PHE A 630 -13.97 -5.33 41.54
CA PHE A 630 -14.82 -4.97 40.40
C PHE A 630 -15.13 -6.21 39.57
N THR A 631 -16.41 -6.43 39.26
CA THR A 631 -16.80 -7.40 38.23
C THR A 631 -16.88 -6.69 36.89
N LEU A 632 -16.04 -7.10 35.95
CA LEU A 632 -16.01 -6.62 34.57
C LEU A 632 -16.32 -7.80 33.64
N GLY A 633 -16.94 -7.53 32.50
CA GLY A 633 -17.35 -8.57 31.58
C GLY A 633 -17.24 -8.19 30.12
N MET A 634 -17.06 -9.19 29.26
CA MET A 634 -16.92 -9.07 27.81
C MET A 634 -17.55 -10.30 27.13
N PHE A 635 -18.37 -10.11 26.09
CA PHE A 635 -19.01 -11.21 25.36
C PHE A 635 -19.14 -11.00 23.87
N PHE A 636 -19.29 -12.15 23.19
CA PHE A 636 -19.46 -12.25 21.75
C PHE A 636 -20.81 -12.93 21.45
N HIS A 637 -21.75 -12.15 20.93
CA HIS A 637 -23.13 -12.56 20.74
C HIS A 637 -23.23 -13.76 19.76
N PRO A 638 -24.17 -14.72 19.92
CA PRO A 638 -24.28 -15.87 19.02
C PRO A 638 -24.52 -15.50 17.54
N ARG A 639 -25.12 -14.33 17.25
CA ARG A 639 -25.25 -13.78 15.89
C ARG A 639 -23.91 -13.42 15.24
N MET A 640 -22.80 -13.43 15.97
CA MET A 640 -21.49 -13.11 15.40
C MET A 640 -21.09 -14.09 14.28
N GLY A 641 -21.50 -15.36 14.40
CA GLY A 641 -21.19 -16.40 13.41
C GLY A 641 -19.69 -16.57 13.18
N ASN A 642 -19.32 -17.25 12.10
CA ASN A 642 -17.90 -17.53 11.82
C ASN A 642 -17.17 -16.35 11.15
N ALA A 643 -17.89 -15.36 10.61
CA ALA A 643 -17.31 -14.21 9.91
C ALA A 643 -16.32 -13.42 10.76
N TYR A 644 -16.65 -13.20 12.04
CA TYR A 644 -15.80 -12.49 12.99
C TYR A 644 -14.99 -13.48 13.89
N GLN A 645 -14.82 -14.73 13.47
CA GLN A 645 -14.01 -15.69 14.22
C GLN A 645 -12.51 -15.33 14.11
N GLY A 646 -11.88 -15.03 15.25
CA GLY A 646 -10.55 -14.44 15.26
C GLY A 646 -10.53 -13.03 14.64
N TYR A 647 -11.64 -12.29 14.73
CA TYR A 647 -11.64 -10.85 14.52
C TYR A 647 -10.89 -10.18 15.66
N ASN A 648 -9.99 -9.25 15.34
CA ASN A 648 -9.31 -8.50 16.37
C ASN A 648 -10.21 -7.36 16.84
N CYS A 649 -10.33 -7.23 18.16
CA CYS A 649 -11.28 -6.34 18.81
C CYS A 649 -10.76 -5.96 20.19
N GLY A 650 -11.21 -4.81 20.67
CA GLY A 650 -10.94 -4.34 22.02
C GLY A 650 -12.01 -3.34 22.44
N TYR A 651 -11.76 -2.65 23.53
CA TYR A 651 -12.54 -1.48 23.93
C TYR A 651 -11.68 -0.62 24.86
N TYR A 652 -12.03 0.65 24.96
CA TYR A 652 -11.56 1.51 26.03
C TYR A 652 -12.63 1.59 27.12
N ALA A 653 -12.24 1.32 28.37
CA ALA A 653 -13.09 1.59 29.52
C ALA A 653 -12.27 2.20 30.65
N ALA A 654 -12.70 3.34 31.18
CA ALA A 654 -11.99 4.02 32.25
C ALA A 654 -12.95 4.64 33.28
N ILE A 655 -12.46 4.81 34.50
CA ILE A 655 -13.10 5.51 35.61
C ILE A 655 -12.15 6.51 36.25
N THR A 656 -12.68 7.51 36.94
CA THR A 656 -11.87 8.46 37.73
C THR A 656 -12.06 8.23 39.23
N LEU A 657 -10.93 8.16 39.96
CA LEU A 657 -10.87 8.06 41.41
C LEU A 657 -10.32 9.38 41.97
N VAL A 658 -11.04 10.01 42.90
CA VAL A 658 -10.71 11.33 43.47
C VAL A 658 -10.34 11.25 44.95
N PRO A 659 -9.34 12.01 45.44
CA PRO A 659 -9.04 12.09 46.87
C PRO A 659 -10.21 12.65 47.70
N GLU A 660 -10.46 12.12 48.90
CA GLU A 660 -11.55 12.57 49.80
C GLU A 660 -11.52 14.08 50.13
N ASN A 661 -10.37 14.73 49.99
CA ASN A 661 -10.21 16.17 50.23
C ASN A 661 -10.31 17.06 48.97
N THR A 662 -10.60 16.51 47.78
CA THR A 662 -10.93 17.36 46.62
C THR A 662 -12.36 17.88 46.75
N THR A 663 -12.51 19.20 46.93
CA THR A 663 -13.79 19.88 46.67
C THR A 663 -14.28 19.49 45.26
N PRO A 664 -15.54 19.07 45.08
CA PRO A 664 -16.04 18.73 43.77
C PRO A 664 -15.88 19.93 42.82
N PRO A 665 -15.65 19.70 41.51
CA PRO A 665 -15.66 20.78 40.53
C PRO A 665 -16.95 21.58 40.70
N THR A 666 -16.85 22.90 40.78
CA THR A 666 -18.06 23.73 40.70
C THR A 666 -18.67 23.44 39.33
N PRO A 667 -19.96 23.03 39.24
CA PRO A 667 -20.57 22.77 37.95
C PRO A 667 -20.38 24.00 37.08
N LEU A 668 -19.83 23.81 35.87
CA LEU A 668 -19.83 24.84 34.86
C LEU A 668 -21.30 25.15 34.56
N VAL A 669 -21.83 26.19 35.21
CA VAL A 669 -23.07 26.82 34.78
C VAL A 669 -22.79 27.22 33.33
N PRO A 670 -23.51 26.65 32.35
CA PRO A 670 -23.26 27.01 30.96
C PRO A 670 -23.36 28.53 30.86
N GLU A 671 -22.33 29.17 30.32
CA GLU A 671 -22.35 30.62 30.16
C GLU A 671 -23.59 30.96 29.37
N ASN A 672 -24.53 31.62 30.05
CA ASN A 672 -25.83 31.95 29.48
C ASN A 672 -25.55 32.96 28.37
N THR A 673 -25.46 32.46 27.13
CA THR A 673 -25.03 33.22 25.97
C THR A 673 -25.98 34.39 25.78
N THR A 674 -25.59 35.54 26.32
CA THR A 674 -26.32 36.78 26.09
C THR A 674 -26.37 36.99 24.58
N PRO A 675 -27.57 37.12 23.98
CA PRO A 675 -27.69 37.23 22.54
C PRO A 675 -26.81 38.36 22.02
N PRO A 676 -26.08 38.17 20.90
CA PRO A 676 -25.21 39.19 20.37
C PRO A 676 -25.99 40.49 20.19
N THR A 677 -25.43 41.59 20.70
CA THR A 677 -26.10 42.89 20.65
C THR A 677 -26.30 43.27 19.18
N PRO A 678 -27.51 43.67 18.73
CA PRO A 678 -27.74 43.97 17.32
C PRO A 678 -26.76 45.05 16.83
N PRO A 679 -26.20 44.90 15.61
CA PRO A 679 -25.25 45.87 15.08
C PRO A 679 -25.90 47.26 14.99
N THR A 680 -25.18 48.27 15.48
CA THR A 680 -25.63 49.67 15.44
C THR A 680 -25.81 50.11 13.99
N PRO A 681 -26.94 50.74 13.61
CA PRO A 681 -27.16 51.16 12.23
C PRO A 681 -26.08 52.17 11.78
N PRO A 682 -25.59 52.09 10.52
CA PRO A 682 -24.60 53.03 10.02
C PRO A 682 -25.17 54.45 9.98
N THR A 683 -24.40 55.40 10.51
CA THR A 683 -24.70 56.83 10.45
C THR A 683 -24.76 57.27 8.98
N PRO A 684 -25.83 57.96 8.52
CA PRO A 684 -25.91 58.39 7.12
C PRO A 684 -24.81 59.43 6.81
N PRO A 685 -24.18 59.35 5.61
CA PRO A 685 -23.16 60.31 5.20
C PRO A 685 -23.77 61.68 4.90
N THR A 686 -23.00 62.73 5.18
CA THR A 686 -23.23 64.12 4.73
C THR A 686 -22.62 64.38 3.37
#